data_AF-C6H829-F1
#
_entry.id   AF-C6H829-F1
#
_cell.length_a   1.000
_cell.length_b   1.000
_cell.length_c   1.000
_cell.angle_alpha   90.00
_cell.angle_beta   90.00
_cell.angle_gamma   90.00
#
_symmetry.space_group_name_H-M   'P 1'
#
loop_
_entity.id
_entity.type
_entity.pdbx_description
1 polymer ?
#
loop_
_entity_poly.entity_id
_entity_poly.type
_entity_poly.pdbx_seq_one_letter_code
_entity_poly.pdbx_strand_id
1 'polypeptide(L)'
;MPSDLEQLIEMGFDAERAQLATSRTGGLQGALEWLEANQDKSLDEIKASSTTQPGADPDEPPALKPGEEARSLVCNECGKRFRSQAQAEFHASKTEHVDFAESTEEIAPLTEVEKEAKLEELRQKLAAKKAQRSEQDKIDQKRNEEIRKKSTKEVQDIKEALQKKEQLKEAAKKRREKQEEIEAKARIRAKIEADKEERRLRAEREKAERQGRALPPTATPTTPLTATTPATSKPASAYTESRLRLQTPTGNVMKTFPVDTTLFEVAAALTQENGMEVQSFTLNFPRKVFDAESFGETLKELGDRYKVPDQWIDLKNYEAHEALVYIIYWHCSIQPEASMSLLIPACLQPTNLPPSSFLMYSRRFECQPDPSKSESIRCFSPVSASAITTLPQEIALPTFLFGVCLTFFWVALWDKDGMVDILRRHDLPWRMRIWLIFYRYWYRFRRRLETPLKLRYSLGRLRHNHPRPWLALLRLFIPYPTWKFPVPEPLSPQELVGNEQLMLRRRHDLRNLTAIPLWRFRDTPLRSLYRLCESMLSGDYSPMGEETEYFWYQPRWALDGIPDPADPDPIRYAIIACLVEELVTAFNWRLGLGMRRNRKHIFRERNEDPYPPYEPVKGPAWTRDVPPIPRESLACLPPEFVRNECQLVLEEKGISELFAQRNIVTNVGWLYTI
;
A
#
# COMPACT_ATOMS: atom_id res chain seq x y z
N MET A 1 -43.25 29.12 0.56
CA MET A 1 -43.05 27.93 1.39
C MET A 1 -44.19 27.90 2.39
N PRO A 2 -44.95 26.81 2.51
CA PRO A 2 -45.99 26.71 3.54
C PRO A 2 -45.33 26.84 4.91
N SER A 3 -45.95 27.61 5.81
CA SER A 3 -45.40 27.79 7.16
C SER A 3 -45.38 26.45 7.91
N ASP A 4 -44.46 26.27 8.86
CA ASP A 4 -44.36 25.03 9.64
C ASP A 4 -45.68 24.67 10.33
N LEU A 5 -46.48 25.67 10.71
CA LEU A 5 -47.84 25.50 11.22
C LEU A 5 -48.81 24.92 10.19
N GLU A 6 -48.80 25.46 8.97
CA GLU A 6 -49.66 24.98 7.88
C GLU A 6 -49.32 23.54 7.49
N GLN A 7 -48.03 23.18 7.50
CA GLN A 7 -47.58 21.81 7.23
C GLN A 7 -48.07 20.83 8.30
N LEU A 8 -48.04 21.22 9.58
CA LEU A 8 -48.56 20.37 10.67
C LEU A 8 -50.09 20.20 10.58
N ILE A 9 -50.81 21.25 10.19
CA ILE A 9 -52.27 21.16 9.97
C ILE A 9 -52.57 20.24 8.76
N GLU A 10 -51.77 20.34 7.69
CA GLU A 10 -51.89 19.47 6.51
C GLU A 10 -51.56 18.00 6.81
N MET A 11 -50.67 17.75 7.78
CA MET A 11 -50.37 16.42 8.33
C MET A 11 -51.48 15.88 9.26
N GLY A 12 -52.53 16.67 9.55
CA GLY A 12 -53.69 16.26 10.34
C GLY A 12 -53.59 16.51 11.83
N PHE A 13 -52.66 17.34 12.30
CA PHE A 13 -52.58 17.74 13.71
C PHE A 13 -53.60 18.85 14.03
N ASP A 14 -54.12 18.82 15.26
CA ASP A 14 -55.03 19.86 15.76
C ASP A 14 -54.36 21.24 15.75
N ALA A 15 -55.10 22.25 15.29
CA ALA A 15 -54.55 23.58 15.02
C ALA A 15 -53.99 24.27 16.29
N GLU A 16 -54.61 24.08 17.45
CA GLU A 16 -54.13 24.69 18.70
C GLU A 16 -52.84 24.01 19.20
N ARG A 17 -52.78 22.67 19.05
CA ARG A 17 -51.63 21.86 19.47
C ARG A 17 -50.43 22.11 18.57
N ALA A 18 -50.65 22.25 17.26
CA ALA A 18 -49.63 22.58 16.28
C ALA A 18 -49.07 24.01 16.49
N GLN A 19 -49.92 24.99 16.81
CA GLN A 19 -49.46 26.34 17.19
C GLN A 19 -48.58 26.30 18.43
N LEU A 20 -48.99 25.54 19.45
CA LEU A 20 -48.24 25.43 20.70
C LEU A 20 -46.88 24.75 20.48
N ALA A 21 -46.83 23.68 19.68
CA ALA A 21 -45.60 22.99 19.32
C ALA A 21 -44.62 23.91 18.57
N THR A 22 -45.07 24.58 17.51
CA THR A 22 -44.24 25.49 16.71
C THR A 22 -43.74 26.68 17.54
N SER A 23 -44.55 27.18 18.48
CA SER A 23 -44.14 28.26 19.39
C SER A 23 -43.05 27.87 20.40
N ARG A 24 -42.92 26.57 20.72
CA ARG A 24 -42.02 26.06 21.76
C ARG A 24 -40.67 25.57 21.23
N THR A 25 -40.63 25.06 20.00
CA THR A 25 -39.45 24.36 19.46
C THR A 25 -38.78 25.04 18.27
N GLY A 26 -39.41 26.09 17.70
CA GLY A 26 -38.75 26.97 16.74
C GLY A 26 -38.42 26.35 15.37
N GLY A 27 -39.04 25.22 15.02
CA GLY A 27 -38.94 24.61 13.69
C GLY A 27 -39.75 23.31 13.57
N LEU A 28 -40.13 22.93 12.34
CA LEU A 28 -40.99 21.77 12.05
C LEU A 28 -40.54 20.47 12.72
N GLN A 29 -39.25 20.13 12.63
CA GLN A 29 -38.72 18.88 13.20
C GLN A 29 -38.89 18.83 14.73
N GLY A 30 -38.57 19.95 15.40
CA GLY A 30 -38.76 20.05 16.85
C GLY A 30 -40.22 20.09 17.24
N ALA A 31 -41.10 20.64 16.39
CA ALA A 31 -42.54 20.65 16.64
C ALA A 31 -43.13 19.23 16.56
N LEU A 32 -42.67 18.39 15.61
CA LEU A 32 -43.08 16.99 15.51
C LEU A 32 -42.64 16.16 16.72
N GLU A 33 -41.38 16.28 17.14
CA GLU A 33 -40.84 15.57 18.32
C GLU A 33 -41.56 16.00 19.61
N TRP A 34 -41.90 17.28 19.72
CA TRP A 34 -42.67 17.79 20.85
C TRP A 34 -44.12 17.33 20.84
N LEU A 35 -44.76 17.20 19.67
CA LEU A 35 -46.12 16.67 19.53
C LEU A 35 -46.15 15.18 19.87
N GLU A 36 -45.16 14.40 19.46
CA GLU A 36 -45.01 12.98 19.80
C GLU A 36 -44.84 12.79 21.31
N ALA A 37 -43.97 13.57 21.96
CA ALA A 37 -43.74 13.50 23.40
C ALA A 37 -44.94 13.98 24.27
N ASN A 38 -45.90 14.71 23.69
CA ASN A 38 -47.08 15.21 24.38
C ASN A 38 -48.40 14.65 23.83
N GLN A 39 -48.33 13.58 23.04
CA GLN A 39 -49.50 12.98 22.39
C GLN A 39 -50.58 12.53 23.40
N ASP A 40 -50.15 12.00 24.54
CA ASP A 40 -51.02 11.43 25.58
C ASP A 40 -51.58 12.45 26.58
N LYS A 41 -51.13 13.71 26.53
CA LYS A 41 -51.53 14.75 27.49
C LYS A 41 -52.66 15.61 26.93
N SER A 42 -53.71 15.86 27.70
CA SER A 42 -54.79 16.75 27.25
C SER A 42 -54.27 18.18 27.00
N LEU A 43 -54.92 18.92 26.09
CA LEU A 43 -54.54 20.31 25.78
C LEU A 43 -54.54 21.20 27.04
N ASP A 44 -55.44 20.91 28.00
CA ASP A 44 -55.54 21.65 29.26
C ASP A 44 -54.37 21.33 30.21
N GLU A 45 -53.90 20.09 30.27
CA GLU A 45 -52.70 19.70 31.04
C GLU A 45 -51.41 20.30 30.43
N ILE A 46 -51.33 20.36 29.11
CA ILE A 46 -50.19 20.95 28.41
C ILE A 46 -50.15 22.47 28.68
N LYS A 47 -51.30 23.16 28.59
CA LYS A 47 -51.42 24.58 28.92
C LYS A 47 -51.11 24.83 30.41
N ALA A 48 -51.50 23.94 31.33
CA ALA A 48 -51.16 24.04 32.76
C ALA A 48 -49.65 23.84 33.03
N SER A 49 -49.00 22.91 32.33
CA SER A 49 -47.54 22.70 32.44
C SER A 49 -46.72 23.86 31.84
N SER A 50 -47.34 24.67 30.99
CA SER A 50 -46.71 25.76 30.25
C SER A 50 -46.31 26.95 31.13
N THR A 51 -46.82 27.01 32.38
CA THR A 51 -46.49 28.01 33.42
C THR A 51 -45.20 27.70 34.19
N THR A 52 -44.51 26.60 33.89
CA THR A 52 -43.20 26.29 34.49
C THR A 52 -42.16 26.05 33.40
N GLN A 53 -41.16 26.93 33.31
CA GLN A 53 -40.06 26.81 32.34
C GLN A 53 -39.13 25.62 32.63
N PRO A 54 -38.52 24.98 31.62
CA PRO A 54 -37.51 23.96 31.82
C PRO A 54 -36.10 24.56 31.74
N GLY A 55 -35.33 24.34 32.80
CA GLY A 55 -33.88 24.49 32.84
C GLY A 55 -33.39 23.67 34.03
N ALA A 56 -32.95 22.44 33.79
CA ALA A 56 -32.47 21.53 34.83
C ALA A 56 -31.02 21.12 34.53
N ASP A 57 -30.09 21.64 35.33
CA ASP A 57 -28.74 21.11 35.52
C ASP A 57 -28.82 19.76 36.29
N PRO A 58 -27.96 18.77 35.99
CA PRO A 58 -28.04 17.42 36.57
C PRO A 58 -27.53 17.29 38.03
N ASP A 59 -27.27 18.40 38.73
CA ASP A 59 -26.76 18.41 40.12
C ASP A 59 -27.71 19.10 41.13
N GLU A 60 -28.95 19.42 40.73
CA GLU A 60 -29.93 20.08 41.59
C GLU A 60 -30.97 19.08 42.14
N PRO A 61 -31.25 19.06 43.46
CA PRO A 61 -32.22 18.14 44.03
C PRO A 61 -33.63 18.41 43.45
N PRO A 62 -34.45 17.37 43.24
CA PRO A 62 -35.75 17.50 42.60
C PRO A 62 -36.66 18.49 43.37
N ALA A 63 -37.24 19.44 42.64
CA ALA A 63 -38.20 20.39 43.19
C ALA A 63 -39.55 19.71 43.52
N LEU A 64 -40.15 20.11 44.64
CA LEU A 64 -41.38 19.55 45.20
C LEU A 64 -42.59 19.81 44.28
N LYS A 65 -43.47 18.81 44.15
CA LYS A 65 -44.80 18.96 43.53
C LYS A 65 -45.76 19.67 44.53
N PRO A 66 -46.69 20.53 44.08
CA PRO A 66 -47.61 21.21 44.98
C PRO A 66 -48.64 20.20 45.54
N GLY A 67 -48.52 19.84 46.83
CA GLY A 67 -49.52 19.03 47.53
C GLY A 67 -49.03 18.02 48.56
N GLU A 68 -47.71 17.84 48.77
CA GLU A 68 -47.19 16.91 49.79
C GLU A 68 -46.85 17.63 51.11
N GLU A 69 -47.39 17.12 52.22
CA GLU A 69 -47.16 17.61 53.58
C GLU A 69 -45.72 17.31 54.03
N ALA A 70 -45.03 18.32 54.57
CA ALA A 70 -43.61 18.25 54.92
C ALA A 70 -43.38 17.43 56.21
N ARG A 71 -42.80 16.23 56.08
CA ARG A 71 -42.12 15.52 57.18
C ARG A 71 -40.61 15.74 57.01
N SER A 72 -39.96 16.45 57.94
CA SER A 72 -38.51 16.70 57.84
C SER A 72 -37.73 15.47 58.35
N LEU A 73 -36.88 14.91 57.50
CA LEU A 73 -35.98 13.80 57.86
C LEU A 73 -34.59 14.35 58.19
N VAL A 74 -33.99 13.92 59.29
CA VAL A 74 -32.64 14.33 59.71
C VAL A 74 -31.72 13.14 59.62
N CYS A 75 -30.59 13.27 58.93
CA CYS A 75 -29.55 12.24 58.96
C CYS A 75 -28.80 12.32 60.29
N ASN A 76 -28.77 11.24 61.06
CA ASN A 76 -28.10 11.18 62.36
C ASN A 76 -26.57 11.19 62.25
N GLU A 77 -26.03 10.76 61.10
CA GLU A 77 -24.58 10.69 60.85
C GLU A 77 -23.97 12.06 60.52
N CYS A 78 -24.71 12.93 59.82
CA CYS A 78 -24.20 14.23 59.37
C CYS A 78 -25.00 15.45 59.85
N GLY A 79 -26.12 15.23 60.55
CA GLY A 79 -26.99 16.27 61.12
C GLY A 79 -27.76 17.10 60.09
N LYS A 80 -27.71 16.76 58.79
CA LYS A 80 -28.42 17.50 57.74
C LYS A 80 -29.91 17.18 57.78
N ARG A 81 -30.72 18.24 57.77
CA ARG A 81 -32.19 18.16 57.73
C ARG A 81 -32.67 18.27 56.29
N PHE A 82 -33.46 17.30 55.85
CA PHE A 82 -34.03 17.20 54.51
C PHE A 82 -35.52 17.52 54.57
N ARG A 83 -36.00 18.27 53.58
CA ARG A 83 -37.42 18.69 53.51
C ARG A 83 -38.32 17.62 52.89
N SER A 84 -37.74 16.65 52.18
CA SER A 84 -38.47 15.58 51.52
C SER A 84 -37.68 14.26 51.58
N GLN A 85 -38.41 13.16 51.47
CA GLN A 85 -37.85 11.82 51.41
C GLN A 85 -36.91 11.65 50.19
N ALA A 86 -37.28 12.22 49.03
CA ALA A 86 -36.44 12.17 47.83
C ALA A 86 -35.08 12.88 48.01
N GLN A 87 -35.01 13.94 48.83
CA GLN A 87 -33.73 14.58 49.16
C GLN A 87 -32.88 13.74 50.11
N ALA A 88 -33.52 13.03 51.05
CA ALA A 88 -32.83 12.10 51.94
C ALA A 88 -32.26 10.89 51.17
N GLU A 89 -33.01 10.34 50.21
CA GLU A 89 -32.56 9.26 49.34
C GLU A 89 -31.39 9.68 48.44
N PHE A 90 -31.44 10.88 47.86
CA PHE A 90 -30.31 11.42 47.09
C PHE A 90 -29.08 11.62 47.98
N HIS A 91 -29.26 12.12 49.20
CA HIS A 91 -28.17 12.25 50.17
C HIS A 91 -27.58 10.88 50.54
N ALA A 92 -28.42 9.88 50.80
CA ALA A 92 -28.00 8.51 51.06
C ALA A 92 -27.20 7.94 49.88
N SER A 93 -27.60 8.18 48.64
CA SER A 93 -26.87 7.70 47.45
C SER A 93 -25.50 8.36 47.26
N LYS A 94 -25.34 9.63 47.67
CA LYS A 94 -24.12 10.42 47.43
C LYS A 94 -23.12 10.34 48.58
N THR A 95 -23.60 10.15 49.81
CA THR A 95 -22.74 10.11 51.01
C THR A 95 -22.82 8.79 51.78
N GLU A 96 -23.58 7.81 51.29
CA GLU A 96 -23.74 6.46 51.87
C GLU A 96 -24.28 6.43 53.31
N HIS A 97 -24.82 7.55 53.81
CA HIS A 97 -25.45 7.61 55.13
C HIS A 97 -26.84 6.98 55.09
N VAL A 98 -27.13 6.08 56.01
CA VAL A 98 -28.36 5.27 56.01
C VAL A 98 -29.26 5.53 57.22
N ASP A 99 -28.77 6.20 58.25
CA ASP A 99 -29.53 6.49 59.46
C ASP A 99 -30.24 7.86 59.40
N PHE A 100 -31.56 7.83 59.21
CA PHE A 100 -32.44 9.01 59.16
C PHE A 100 -33.53 8.94 60.23
N ALA A 101 -33.65 9.98 61.05
CA ALA A 101 -34.71 10.16 62.04
C ALA A 101 -35.75 11.19 61.57
N GLU A 102 -37.04 10.89 61.75
CA GLU A 102 -38.12 11.86 61.54
C GLU A 102 -38.12 12.88 62.68
N SER A 103 -37.89 14.16 62.39
CA SER A 103 -37.98 15.25 63.38
C SER A 103 -39.24 16.07 63.14
N THR A 104 -39.97 16.44 64.19
CA THR A 104 -41.22 17.23 64.10
C THR A 104 -40.99 18.74 64.06
N GLU A 105 -39.78 19.20 63.71
CA GLU A 105 -39.47 20.62 63.59
C GLU A 105 -39.53 21.07 62.13
N GLU A 106 -40.55 21.85 61.80
CA GLU A 106 -40.70 22.52 60.50
C GLU A 106 -39.57 23.54 60.31
N ILE A 107 -38.82 23.44 59.21
CA ILE A 107 -37.75 24.37 58.88
C ILE A 107 -38.39 25.68 58.41
N ALA A 108 -38.34 26.72 59.24
CA ALA A 108 -38.76 28.06 58.86
C ALA A 108 -38.04 28.49 57.55
N PRO A 109 -38.77 29.00 56.53
CA PRO A 109 -38.18 29.42 55.28
C PRO A 109 -37.22 30.59 55.51
N LEU A 110 -36.01 30.51 54.94
CA LEU A 110 -35.03 31.60 54.93
C LEU A 110 -35.70 32.92 54.55
N THR A 111 -35.50 33.95 55.37
CA THR A 111 -35.98 35.31 55.12
C THR A 111 -35.43 35.84 53.79
N GLU A 112 -36.20 36.70 53.13
CA GLU A 112 -35.86 37.20 51.78
C GLU A 112 -34.48 37.88 51.73
N VAL A 113 -34.09 38.54 52.82
CA VAL A 113 -32.79 39.21 53.01
C VAL A 113 -31.61 38.22 52.96
N GLU A 114 -31.75 37.02 53.54
CA GLU A 114 -30.69 36.02 53.55
C GLU A 114 -30.52 35.31 52.20
N LYS A 115 -31.60 35.26 51.39
CA LYS A 115 -31.56 34.70 50.03
C LYS A 115 -30.85 35.66 49.07
N GLU A 116 -31.12 36.95 49.19
CA GLU A 116 -30.43 37.99 48.41
C GLU A 116 -28.93 38.02 48.73
N ALA A 117 -28.56 37.96 50.01
CA ALA A 117 -27.15 37.89 50.43
C ALA A 117 -26.42 36.66 49.84
N LYS A 118 -27.06 35.49 49.83
CA LYS A 118 -26.49 34.27 49.21
C LYS A 118 -26.38 34.37 47.69
N LEU A 119 -27.33 35.03 47.02
CA LEU A 119 -27.25 35.28 45.58
C LEU A 119 -26.09 36.23 45.24
N GLU A 120 -25.86 37.25 46.04
CA GLU A 120 -24.72 38.16 45.88
C GLU A 120 -23.38 37.46 46.13
N GLU A 121 -23.30 36.62 47.16
CA GLU A 121 -22.12 35.80 47.44
C GLU A 121 -21.80 34.83 46.27
N LEU A 122 -22.81 34.19 45.70
CA LEU A 122 -22.66 33.32 44.53
C LEU A 122 -22.22 34.10 43.28
N ARG A 123 -22.79 35.30 43.05
CA ARG A 123 -22.37 36.18 41.95
C ARG A 123 -20.92 36.61 42.10
N GLN A 124 -20.48 36.94 43.32
CA GLN A 124 -19.08 37.29 43.62
C GLN A 124 -18.15 36.09 43.41
N LYS A 125 -18.53 34.89 43.84
CA LYS A 125 -17.76 33.66 43.58
C LYS A 125 -17.63 33.34 42.09
N LEU A 126 -18.70 33.52 41.31
CA LEU A 126 -18.65 33.36 39.85
C LEU A 126 -17.78 34.41 39.17
N ALA A 127 -17.84 35.67 39.63
CA ALA A 127 -16.99 36.75 39.12
C ALA A 127 -15.51 36.47 39.43
N ALA A 128 -15.19 36.02 40.65
CA ALA A 128 -13.83 35.64 41.04
C ALA A 128 -13.30 34.46 40.21
N LYS A 129 -14.12 33.42 39.99
CA LYS A 129 -13.76 32.27 39.15
C LYS A 129 -13.53 32.66 37.68
N LYS A 130 -14.33 33.59 37.14
CA LYS A 130 -14.13 34.15 35.79
C LYS A 130 -12.85 34.98 35.70
N ALA A 131 -12.56 35.80 36.71
CA ALA A 131 -11.33 36.60 36.77
C ALA A 131 -10.08 35.69 36.79
N GLN A 132 -10.07 34.68 37.66
CA GLN A 132 -8.98 33.69 37.75
C GLN A 132 -8.77 32.94 36.42
N ARG A 133 -9.86 32.52 35.76
CA ARG A 133 -9.78 31.87 34.45
C ARG A 133 -9.18 32.82 33.39
N SER A 134 -9.57 34.08 33.39
CA SER A 134 -9.03 35.08 32.45
C SER A 134 -7.53 35.36 32.65
N GLU A 135 -7.04 35.30 33.88
CA GLU A 135 -5.61 35.45 34.20
C GLU A 135 -4.82 34.21 33.76
N GLN A 136 -5.38 33.02 33.99
CA GLN A 136 -4.79 31.77 33.53
C GLN A 136 -4.71 31.73 32.00
N ASP A 137 -5.77 32.13 31.29
CA ASP A 137 -5.79 32.20 29.83
C ASP A 137 -4.72 33.18 29.29
N LYS A 138 -4.47 34.30 29.97
CA LYS A 138 -3.40 35.26 29.61
C LYS A 138 -2.01 34.65 29.80
N ILE A 139 -1.81 33.87 30.87
CA ILE A 139 -0.53 33.18 31.14
C ILE A 139 -0.30 32.10 30.07
N ASP A 140 -1.33 31.32 29.75
CA ASP A 140 -1.25 30.25 28.76
C ASP A 140 -1.02 30.80 27.34
N GLN A 141 -1.63 31.94 27.00
CA GLN A 141 -1.35 32.64 25.74
C GLN A 141 0.12 33.09 25.63
N LYS A 142 0.68 33.69 26.69
CA LYS A 142 2.10 34.09 26.72
C LYS A 142 3.03 32.88 26.58
N ARG A 143 2.75 31.79 27.31
CA ARG A 143 3.51 30.54 27.21
C ARG A 143 3.44 29.95 25.80
N ASN A 144 2.26 29.95 25.17
CA ASN A 144 2.08 29.46 23.80
C ASN A 144 2.84 30.31 22.77
N GLU A 145 2.89 31.63 22.95
CA GLU A 145 3.69 32.51 22.09
C GLU A 145 5.20 32.26 22.26
N GLU A 146 5.67 32.03 23.48
CA GLU A 146 7.05 31.65 23.76
C GLU A 146 7.42 30.29 23.15
N ILE A 147 6.53 29.29 23.23
CA ILE A 147 6.72 27.99 22.59
C ILE A 147 6.83 28.17 21.07
N ARG A 148 5.98 29.00 20.47
CA ARG A 148 6.06 29.30 19.03
C ARG A 148 7.42 29.92 18.67
N LYS A 149 7.89 30.91 19.43
CA LYS A 149 9.21 31.54 19.20
C LYS A 149 10.38 30.57 19.39
N LYS A 150 10.31 29.66 20.36
CA LYS A 150 11.33 28.62 20.58
C LYS A 150 11.33 27.60 19.44
N SER A 151 10.15 27.10 19.05
CA SER A 151 10.03 26.11 17.97
C SER A 151 10.55 26.62 16.63
N THR A 152 10.28 27.88 16.27
CA THR A 152 10.80 28.46 15.02
C THR A 152 12.31 28.66 15.05
N LYS A 153 12.87 29.03 16.22
CA LYS A 153 14.31 29.12 16.43
C LYS A 153 14.99 27.75 16.34
N GLU A 154 14.43 26.73 17.00
CA GLU A 154 14.96 25.36 16.97
C GLU A 154 14.95 24.77 15.54
N VAL A 155 13.89 25.02 14.77
CA VAL A 155 13.83 24.59 13.35
C VAL A 155 14.94 25.26 12.52
N GLN A 156 15.21 26.54 12.76
CA GLN A 156 16.28 27.27 12.07
C GLN A 156 17.67 26.73 12.49
N ASP A 157 17.89 26.51 13.79
CA ASP A 157 19.14 25.95 14.32
C ASP A 157 19.40 24.52 13.79
N ILE A 158 18.36 23.69 13.69
CA ILE A 158 18.44 22.34 13.10
C ILE A 158 18.85 22.41 11.62
N LYS A 159 18.27 23.33 10.85
CA LYS A 159 18.60 23.52 9.44
C LYS A 159 20.04 23.98 9.25
N GLU A 160 20.51 24.93 10.05
CA GLU A 160 21.91 25.39 10.02
C GLU A 160 22.89 24.30 10.46
N ALA A 161 22.54 23.48 11.46
CA ALA A 161 23.35 22.36 11.90
C ALA A 161 23.48 21.27 10.82
N LEU A 162 22.39 20.99 10.08
CA LEU A 162 22.40 20.06 8.96
C LEU A 162 23.32 20.56 7.82
N GLN A 163 23.19 21.84 7.45
CA GLN A 163 24.06 22.45 6.43
C GLN A 163 25.54 22.45 6.84
N LYS A 164 25.86 22.77 8.09
CA LYS A 164 27.24 22.72 8.62
C LYS A 164 27.80 21.29 8.58
N LYS A 165 27.00 20.28 8.95
CA LYS A 165 27.41 18.86 8.90
C LYS A 165 27.69 18.40 7.47
N GLU A 166 26.88 18.83 6.49
CA GLU A 166 27.11 18.51 5.07
C GLU A 166 28.41 19.15 4.54
N GLN A 167 28.65 20.43 4.85
CA GLN A 167 29.88 21.12 4.46
C GLN A 167 31.12 20.48 5.07
N LEU A 168 31.07 20.07 6.34
CA LEU A 168 32.18 19.36 7.00
C LEU A 168 32.42 17.98 6.37
N LYS A 169 31.37 17.23 6.04
CA LYS A 169 31.49 15.94 5.34
C LYS A 169 32.11 16.09 3.95
N GLU A 170 31.69 17.10 3.20
CA GLU A 170 32.25 17.36 1.86
C GLU A 170 33.72 17.81 1.94
N ALA A 171 34.06 18.69 2.90
CA ALA A 171 35.43 19.10 3.14
C ALA A 171 36.33 17.93 3.58
N ALA A 172 35.82 17.02 4.42
CA ALA A 172 36.53 15.81 4.84
C ALA A 172 36.73 14.85 3.66
N LYS A 173 35.72 14.67 2.80
CA LYS A 173 35.82 13.85 1.59
C LYS A 173 36.88 14.40 0.64
N LYS A 174 36.86 15.72 0.37
CA LYS A 174 37.87 16.41 -0.45
C LYS A 174 39.29 16.28 0.13
N ARG A 175 39.45 16.31 1.46
CA ARG A 175 40.75 16.08 2.11
C ARG A 175 41.23 14.64 1.93
N ARG A 176 40.34 13.65 2.05
CA ARG A 176 40.65 12.23 1.82
C ARG A 176 41.03 11.97 0.36
N GLU A 177 40.25 12.47 -0.59
CA GLU A 177 40.53 12.33 -2.04
C GLU A 177 41.90 12.93 -2.40
N LYS A 178 42.24 14.11 -1.87
CA LYS A 178 43.57 14.72 -2.05
C LYS A 178 44.69 13.87 -1.46
N GLN A 179 44.48 13.27 -0.29
CA GLN A 179 45.49 12.45 0.37
C GLN A 179 45.69 11.12 -0.37
N GLU A 180 44.61 10.49 -0.84
CA GLU A 180 44.65 9.30 -1.68
C GLU A 180 45.35 9.59 -3.03
N GLU A 181 45.15 10.78 -3.62
CA GLU A 181 45.84 11.20 -4.83
C GLU A 181 47.36 11.38 -4.61
N ILE A 182 47.75 11.98 -3.48
CA ILE A 182 49.16 12.12 -3.07
C ILE A 182 49.78 10.74 -2.86
N GLU A 183 49.10 9.83 -2.16
CA GLU A 183 49.58 8.47 -1.92
C GLU A 183 49.64 7.64 -3.21
N ALA A 184 48.71 7.83 -4.14
CA ALA A 184 48.74 7.18 -5.44
C ALA A 184 49.94 7.66 -6.28
N LYS A 185 50.18 8.98 -6.29
CA LYS A 185 51.36 9.57 -6.94
C LYS A 185 52.67 9.10 -6.30
N ALA A 186 52.73 8.99 -4.97
CA ALA A 186 53.88 8.45 -4.26
C ALA A 186 54.14 6.97 -4.62
N ARG A 187 53.09 6.15 -4.67
CA ARG A 187 53.17 4.74 -5.09
C ARG A 187 53.69 4.59 -6.52
N ILE A 188 53.25 5.45 -7.44
CA ILE A 188 53.74 5.43 -8.83
C ILE A 188 55.21 5.84 -8.88
N ARG A 189 55.61 6.90 -8.15
CA ARG A 189 57.01 7.34 -8.08
C ARG A 189 57.92 6.25 -7.52
N ALA A 190 57.53 5.57 -6.44
CA ALA A 190 58.29 4.47 -5.86
C ALA A 190 58.47 3.30 -6.84
N LYS A 191 57.45 2.97 -7.65
CA LYS A 191 57.56 1.96 -8.70
C LYS A 191 58.55 2.35 -9.80
N ILE A 192 58.55 3.63 -10.20
CA ILE A 192 59.49 4.15 -11.20
C ILE A 192 60.92 4.16 -10.66
N GLU A 193 61.10 4.50 -9.38
CA GLU A 193 62.41 4.47 -8.72
C GLU A 193 62.94 3.03 -8.60
N ALA A 194 62.11 2.08 -8.17
CA ALA A 194 62.47 0.67 -8.13
C ALA A 194 62.84 0.11 -9.52
N ASP A 195 62.06 0.42 -10.57
CA ASP A 195 62.38 0.00 -11.95
C ASP A 195 63.69 0.65 -12.46
N LYS A 196 63.97 1.91 -12.09
CA LYS A 196 65.24 2.58 -12.41
C LYS A 196 66.43 1.93 -11.69
N GLU A 197 66.28 1.59 -10.42
CA GLU A 197 67.30 0.91 -9.63
C GLU A 197 67.57 -0.50 -10.17
N GLU A 198 66.52 -1.25 -10.53
CA GLU A 198 66.67 -2.58 -11.14
C GLU A 198 67.42 -2.50 -12.49
N ARG A 199 67.09 -1.52 -13.33
CA ARG A 199 67.83 -1.29 -14.59
C ARG A 199 69.28 -0.89 -14.34
N ARG A 200 69.54 -0.04 -13.34
CA ARG A 200 70.91 0.33 -12.95
C ARG A 200 71.70 -0.89 -12.48
N LEU A 201 71.13 -1.68 -11.57
CA LEU A 201 71.76 -2.90 -11.06
C LEU A 201 71.99 -3.92 -12.18
N ARG A 202 71.07 -4.06 -13.13
CA ARG A 202 71.23 -4.92 -14.30
C ARG A 202 72.34 -4.45 -15.22
N ALA A 203 72.43 -3.15 -15.49
CA ALA A 203 73.50 -2.56 -16.28
C ALA A 203 74.87 -2.65 -15.58
N GLU A 204 74.92 -2.46 -14.26
CA GLU A 204 76.13 -2.64 -13.44
C GLU A 204 76.59 -4.10 -13.43
N ARG A 205 75.66 -5.06 -13.33
CA ARG A 205 75.95 -6.51 -13.46
C ARG A 205 76.50 -6.86 -14.84
N GLU A 206 75.86 -6.39 -15.91
CA GLU A 206 76.31 -6.65 -17.28
C GLU A 206 77.68 -6.00 -17.57
N LYS A 207 77.93 -4.80 -17.03
CA LYS A 207 79.24 -4.14 -17.14
C LYS A 207 80.33 -4.87 -16.35
N ALA A 208 80.00 -5.40 -15.16
CA ALA A 208 80.92 -6.22 -14.37
C ALA A 208 81.27 -7.54 -15.09
N GLU A 209 80.28 -8.18 -15.74
CA GLU A 209 80.48 -9.36 -16.57
C GLU A 209 81.39 -9.08 -17.77
N ARG A 210 81.22 -7.93 -18.45
CA ARG A 210 82.08 -7.53 -19.57
C ARG A 210 83.51 -7.16 -19.17
N GLN A 211 83.74 -6.71 -17.94
CA GLN A 211 85.07 -6.37 -17.42
C GLN A 211 85.80 -7.56 -16.76
N GLY A 212 85.23 -8.76 -16.83
CA GLY A 212 85.88 -9.99 -16.35
C GLY A 212 86.14 -10.02 -14.84
N ARG A 213 85.40 -9.23 -14.04
CA ARG A 213 85.48 -9.27 -12.57
C ARG A 213 84.47 -10.28 -12.06
N ALA A 214 84.95 -11.38 -11.48
CA ALA A 214 84.12 -12.46 -10.93
C ALA A 214 83.10 -11.97 -9.88
N LEU A 215 81.85 -12.37 -10.05
CA LEU A 215 80.76 -12.18 -9.09
C LEU A 215 80.87 -13.23 -7.94
N PRO A 216 80.62 -12.84 -6.68
CA PRO A 216 80.60 -13.76 -5.54
C PRO A 216 79.41 -14.74 -5.57
N PRO A 217 79.52 -15.92 -4.93
CA PRO A 217 78.53 -16.98 -5.01
C PRO A 217 77.23 -16.60 -4.29
N THR A 218 76.08 -16.89 -4.93
CA THR A 218 74.77 -16.82 -4.29
C THR A 218 74.55 -18.10 -3.48
N ALA A 219 74.41 -17.95 -2.17
CA ALA A 219 74.07 -19.02 -1.25
C ALA A 219 72.63 -19.51 -1.47
N THR A 220 72.46 -20.83 -1.54
CA THR A 220 71.22 -21.56 -1.34
C THR A 220 70.78 -21.49 0.13
N PRO A 221 69.48 -21.30 0.42
CA PRO A 221 68.90 -21.76 1.67
C PRO A 221 67.89 -22.90 1.45
N THR A 222 68.09 -23.91 2.28
CA THR A 222 67.38 -25.17 2.44
C THR A 222 65.99 -24.98 3.08
N THR A 223 65.08 -25.90 2.74
CA THR A 223 63.79 -26.18 3.37
C THR A 223 63.88 -26.48 4.87
N PRO A 224 62.80 -26.20 5.64
CA PRO A 224 62.28 -27.19 6.59
C PRO A 224 60.75 -27.43 6.50
N LEU A 225 60.34 -28.58 7.04
CA LEU A 225 59.03 -29.24 7.00
C LEU A 225 58.04 -28.77 8.11
N THR A 226 56.75 -28.70 7.70
CA THR A 226 55.46 -28.95 8.40
C THR A 226 54.95 -28.06 9.58
N ALA A 227 53.79 -27.38 9.38
CA ALA A 227 52.59 -27.41 10.25
C ALA A 227 51.39 -26.59 9.68
N THR A 228 50.22 -27.25 9.58
CA THR A 228 48.78 -26.84 9.54
C THR A 228 48.28 -25.40 9.24
N THR A 229 47.51 -25.27 8.13
CA THR A 229 46.27 -24.45 7.81
C THR A 229 46.16 -22.93 8.13
N PRO A 230 45.28 -22.13 7.44
CA PRO A 230 44.67 -22.24 6.11
C PRO A 230 44.98 -21.03 5.17
N ALA A 231 44.44 -21.12 3.96
CA ALA A 231 44.74 -20.37 2.74
C ALA A 231 44.49 -18.84 2.75
N THR A 232 45.43 -18.10 2.17
CA THR A 232 45.17 -16.83 1.47
C THR A 232 46.10 -16.69 0.25
N SER A 233 45.54 -16.17 -0.84
CA SER A 233 45.94 -16.23 -2.25
C SER A 233 47.29 -15.59 -2.66
N LYS A 234 47.98 -16.25 -3.60
CA LYS A 234 49.05 -15.76 -4.51
C LYS A 234 48.65 -14.50 -5.30
N PRO A 235 49.59 -13.57 -5.63
CA PRO A 235 49.36 -12.52 -6.64
C PRO A 235 49.64 -13.03 -8.07
N ALA A 236 48.91 -12.44 -9.03
CA ALA A 236 48.75 -12.85 -10.42
C ALA A 236 49.98 -12.63 -11.33
N SER A 237 50.30 -13.63 -12.15
CA SER A 237 51.13 -13.51 -13.34
C SER A 237 50.33 -12.86 -14.48
N ALA A 238 50.96 -12.03 -15.30
CA ALA A 238 50.35 -11.44 -16.50
C ALA A 238 49.79 -12.54 -17.42
N TYR A 239 48.47 -12.59 -17.58
CA TYR A 239 47.80 -13.54 -18.47
C TYR A 239 47.91 -13.04 -19.92
N THR A 240 48.46 -13.86 -20.83
CA THR A 240 48.57 -13.56 -22.28
C THR A 240 47.38 -14.06 -23.09
N GLU A 241 46.58 -14.96 -22.53
CA GLU A 241 45.41 -15.59 -23.16
C GLU A 241 44.20 -15.51 -22.22
N SER A 242 43.01 -15.32 -22.80
CA SER A 242 41.73 -15.24 -22.09
C SER A 242 40.79 -16.35 -22.56
N ARG A 243 40.27 -17.13 -21.61
CA ARG A 243 39.31 -18.21 -21.89
C ARG A 243 37.90 -17.68 -21.67
N LEU A 244 37.08 -17.70 -22.72
CA LEU A 244 35.70 -17.24 -22.71
C LEU A 244 34.73 -18.43 -22.81
N ARG A 245 33.69 -18.39 -21.98
CA ARG A 245 32.52 -19.27 -22.10
C ARG A 245 31.37 -18.48 -22.75
N LEU A 246 31.11 -18.75 -24.02
CA LEU A 246 29.95 -18.20 -24.72
C LEU A 246 28.74 -19.12 -24.52
N GLN A 247 27.61 -18.57 -24.11
CA GLN A 247 26.33 -19.27 -24.15
C GLN A 247 25.59 -18.89 -25.43
N THR A 248 25.45 -19.83 -26.36
CA THR A 248 24.63 -19.71 -27.57
C THR A 248 23.29 -20.44 -27.39
N PRO A 249 22.24 -20.10 -28.16
CA PRO A 249 21.01 -20.89 -28.18
C PRO A 249 21.23 -22.36 -28.62
N THR A 250 22.33 -22.63 -29.34
CA THR A 250 22.75 -23.97 -29.78
C THR A 250 23.57 -24.75 -28.74
N GLY A 251 23.97 -24.13 -27.62
CA GLY A 251 24.77 -24.76 -26.57
C GLY A 251 25.82 -23.85 -25.93
N ASN A 252 26.73 -24.41 -25.14
CA ASN A 252 27.84 -23.66 -24.57
C ASN A 252 29.11 -23.88 -25.40
N VAL A 253 29.74 -22.80 -25.85
CA VAL A 253 31.00 -22.83 -26.63
C VAL A 253 32.12 -22.22 -25.78
N MET A 254 33.21 -22.97 -25.59
CA MET A 254 34.42 -22.51 -24.88
C MET A 254 35.50 -22.15 -25.91
N LYS A 255 35.97 -20.90 -25.92
CA LYS A 255 37.07 -20.46 -26.78
C LYS A 255 38.15 -19.73 -26.01
N THR A 256 39.38 -19.88 -26.47
CA THR A 256 40.54 -19.15 -25.96
C THR A 256 40.95 -18.12 -26.98
N PHE A 257 40.93 -16.85 -26.59
CA PHE A 257 41.34 -15.72 -27.42
C PHE A 257 42.52 -14.98 -26.80
N PRO A 258 43.46 -14.46 -27.61
CA PRO A 258 44.48 -13.53 -27.12
C PRO A 258 43.85 -12.31 -26.44
N VAL A 259 44.54 -11.77 -25.43
CA VAL A 259 44.02 -10.69 -24.57
C VAL A 259 43.77 -9.38 -25.34
N ASP A 260 44.45 -9.17 -26.46
CA ASP A 260 44.29 -7.97 -27.30
C ASP A 260 43.18 -8.09 -28.35
N THR A 261 42.46 -9.22 -28.41
CA THR A 261 41.32 -9.38 -29.33
C THR A 261 40.14 -8.49 -28.93
N THR A 262 39.45 -7.98 -29.93
CA THR A 262 38.26 -7.13 -29.74
C THR A 262 37.00 -7.98 -29.66
N LEU A 263 35.96 -7.46 -28.99
CA LEU A 263 34.64 -8.12 -28.98
C LEU A 263 34.07 -8.31 -30.40
N PHE A 264 34.43 -7.45 -31.35
CA PHE A 264 34.09 -7.59 -32.76
C PHE A 264 34.69 -8.84 -33.40
N GLU A 265 35.97 -9.12 -33.15
CA GLU A 265 36.64 -10.34 -33.65
C GLU A 265 36.05 -11.60 -33.00
N VAL A 266 35.69 -11.53 -31.72
CA VAL A 266 34.98 -12.61 -31.03
C VAL A 266 33.60 -12.84 -31.67
N ALA A 267 32.87 -11.78 -32.01
CA ALA A 267 31.61 -11.88 -32.75
C ALA A 267 31.80 -12.52 -34.13
N ALA A 268 32.79 -12.07 -34.90
CA ALA A 268 33.09 -12.63 -36.23
C ALA A 268 33.47 -14.12 -36.17
N ALA A 269 34.26 -14.52 -35.17
CA ALA A 269 34.63 -15.93 -34.95
C ALA A 269 33.43 -16.81 -34.57
N LEU A 270 32.37 -16.24 -33.98
CA LEU A 270 31.13 -16.95 -33.69
C LEU A 270 30.22 -17.03 -34.92
N THR A 271 30.18 -15.97 -35.74
CA THR A 271 29.46 -15.97 -37.02
C THR A 271 30.02 -17.03 -37.97
N GLN A 272 31.35 -17.20 -38.02
CA GLN A 272 31.99 -18.19 -38.90
C GLN A 272 31.71 -19.65 -38.49
N GLU A 273 31.65 -19.95 -37.20
CA GLU A 273 31.46 -21.33 -36.73
C GLU A 273 29.99 -21.72 -36.61
N ASN A 274 29.13 -20.80 -36.14
CA ASN A 274 27.74 -21.11 -35.84
C ASN A 274 26.76 -20.49 -36.85
N GLY A 275 27.23 -19.70 -37.81
CA GLY A 275 26.38 -19.04 -38.82
C GLY A 275 25.42 -17.98 -38.26
N MET A 276 25.64 -17.51 -37.02
CA MET A 276 24.75 -16.57 -36.31
C MET A 276 25.39 -15.19 -36.17
N GLU A 277 24.64 -14.15 -36.52
CA GLU A 277 25.06 -12.76 -36.33
C GLU A 277 24.84 -12.30 -34.87
N VAL A 278 25.91 -11.82 -34.22
CA VAL A 278 25.87 -11.41 -32.81
C VAL A 278 25.46 -9.95 -32.67
N GLN A 279 24.31 -9.67 -32.03
CA GLN A 279 23.83 -8.30 -31.81
C GLN A 279 24.31 -7.66 -30.49
N SER A 280 24.47 -8.44 -29.42
CA SER A 280 24.94 -7.94 -28.12
C SER A 280 25.56 -9.04 -27.26
N PHE A 281 26.48 -8.64 -26.38
CA PHE A 281 27.10 -9.50 -25.37
C PHE A 281 26.66 -9.06 -23.97
N THR A 282 26.41 -10.01 -23.07
CA THR A 282 26.04 -9.66 -21.68
C THR A 282 26.87 -10.41 -20.65
N LEU A 283 27.37 -9.67 -19.65
CA LEU A 283 28.12 -10.20 -18.51
C LEU A 283 27.17 -10.52 -17.37
N ASN A 284 27.45 -11.61 -16.63
CA ASN A 284 26.65 -11.99 -15.47
C ASN A 284 27.00 -11.18 -14.22
N PHE A 285 28.29 -10.91 -13.96
CA PHE A 285 28.72 -10.18 -12.75
C PHE A 285 30.03 -9.38 -12.98
N PRO A 286 30.06 -8.05 -12.75
CA PRO A 286 28.90 -7.16 -12.62
C PRO A 286 28.07 -7.16 -13.91
N ARG A 287 26.74 -7.13 -13.80
CA ARG A 287 25.86 -7.27 -14.95
C ARG A 287 25.99 -6.08 -15.90
N LYS A 288 26.57 -6.29 -17.09
CA LYS A 288 26.79 -5.25 -18.11
C LYS A 288 26.41 -5.78 -19.48
N VAL A 289 25.68 -4.97 -20.25
CA VAL A 289 25.32 -5.24 -21.65
C VAL A 289 26.27 -4.43 -22.53
N PHE A 290 26.84 -5.09 -23.53
CA PHE A 290 27.68 -4.49 -24.56
C PHE A 290 26.92 -4.50 -25.89
N ASP A 291 26.60 -3.31 -26.37
CA ASP A 291 25.96 -3.07 -27.66
C ASP A 291 27.04 -2.82 -28.74
N ALA A 292 26.64 -2.60 -30.00
CA ALA A 292 27.56 -2.43 -31.14
C ALA A 292 28.64 -1.35 -30.94
N GLU A 293 28.35 -0.29 -30.16
CA GLU A 293 29.31 0.77 -29.84
C GLU A 293 30.46 0.28 -28.95
N SER A 294 30.23 -0.78 -28.16
CA SER A 294 31.21 -1.36 -27.24
C SER A 294 32.04 -2.49 -27.89
N PHE A 295 31.77 -2.84 -29.15
CA PHE A 295 32.47 -3.94 -29.83
C PHE A 295 33.93 -3.63 -30.14
N GLY A 296 34.34 -2.36 -30.02
CA GLY A 296 35.73 -1.92 -30.13
C GLY A 296 36.58 -2.12 -28.87
N GLU A 297 35.99 -2.47 -27.71
CA GLU A 297 36.76 -2.72 -26.49
C GLU A 297 37.50 -4.07 -26.58
N THR A 298 38.74 -4.11 -26.08
CA THR A 298 39.57 -5.34 -26.05
C THR A 298 39.27 -6.17 -24.81
N LEU A 299 39.50 -7.49 -24.88
CA LEU A 299 39.31 -8.38 -23.72
C LEU A 299 40.19 -7.98 -22.52
N LYS A 300 41.36 -7.37 -22.77
CA LYS A 300 42.22 -6.77 -21.74
C LYS A 300 41.54 -5.65 -20.97
N GLU A 301 40.98 -4.69 -21.69
CA GLU A 301 40.30 -3.52 -21.11
C GLU A 301 39.08 -3.94 -20.31
N LEU A 302 38.35 -4.95 -20.81
CA LEU A 302 37.21 -5.55 -20.11
C LEU A 302 37.64 -6.31 -18.85
N GLY A 303 38.71 -7.10 -18.94
CA GLY A 303 39.29 -7.84 -17.82
C GLY A 303 39.79 -6.92 -16.70
N ASP A 304 40.45 -5.82 -17.03
CA ASP A 304 40.96 -4.84 -16.08
C ASP A 304 39.84 -3.99 -15.45
N ARG A 305 38.87 -3.55 -16.27
CA ARG A 305 37.76 -2.69 -15.82
C ARG A 305 36.76 -3.44 -14.94
N TYR A 306 36.50 -4.72 -15.24
CA TYR A 306 35.50 -5.52 -14.55
C TYR A 306 36.07 -6.66 -13.69
N LYS A 307 37.40 -6.79 -13.57
CA LYS A 307 38.12 -7.80 -12.76
C LYS A 307 37.61 -9.22 -12.99
N VAL A 308 37.73 -9.73 -14.22
CA VAL A 308 37.04 -10.95 -14.63
C VAL A 308 38.02 -12.10 -14.90
N PRO A 309 38.15 -13.08 -13.97
CA PRO A 309 38.67 -14.40 -14.29
C PRO A 309 37.49 -15.29 -14.73
N ASP A 310 37.52 -15.80 -15.96
CA ASP A 310 36.55 -16.72 -16.57
C ASP A 310 35.11 -16.20 -16.68
N GLN A 311 34.83 -15.49 -17.78
CA GLN A 311 33.55 -14.84 -18.01
C GLN A 311 32.53 -15.73 -18.74
N TRP A 312 31.27 -15.58 -18.33
CA TRP A 312 30.09 -16.09 -19.00
C TRP A 312 29.50 -14.96 -19.82
N ILE A 313 29.47 -15.14 -21.13
CA ILE A 313 28.88 -14.18 -22.05
C ILE A 313 27.64 -14.80 -22.66
N ASP A 314 26.47 -14.25 -22.32
CA ASP A 314 25.22 -14.69 -22.94
C ASP A 314 25.02 -13.91 -24.24
N LEU A 315 24.86 -14.66 -25.33
CA LEU A 315 24.52 -14.14 -26.65
C LEU A 315 23.00 -14.08 -26.77
N LYS A 316 22.45 -12.88 -26.94
CA LYS A 316 21.05 -12.71 -27.32
C LYS A 316 20.99 -12.38 -28.79
N ASN A 317 20.63 -13.39 -29.60
CA ASN A 317 20.15 -13.10 -30.94
C ASN A 317 18.70 -12.63 -30.80
N TYR A 318 18.44 -11.35 -31.05
CA TYR A 318 17.07 -10.86 -31.25
C TYR A 318 16.71 -11.14 -32.72
N GLU A 319 16.55 -12.42 -33.05
CA GLU A 319 15.74 -12.77 -34.20
C GLU A 319 14.31 -12.42 -33.84
N ALA A 320 13.76 -11.46 -34.58
CA ALA A 320 12.41 -10.98 -34.44
C ALA A 320 11.41 -12.13 -34.68
N HIS A 321 11.13 -12.93 -33.66
CA HIS A 321 9.86 -13.62 -33.52
C HIS A 321 8.79 -12.65 -32.97
N GLU A 322 8.68 -11.47 -33.58
CA GLU A 322 7.40 -10.76 -33.73
C GLU A 322 6.63 -11.26 -34.98
N ALA A 323 7.06 -12.37 -35.59
CA ALA A 323 6.37 -13.04 -36.69
C ALA A 323 5.43 -14.18 -36.28
N LEU A 324 5.26 -14.50 -34.98
CA LEU A 324 4.32 -15.55 -34.53
C LEU A 324 2.90 -15.06 -34.25
N VAL A 325 2.62 -13.77 -34.46
CA VAL A 325 1.24 -13.24 -34.46
C VAL A 325 0.72 -12.97 -35.88
N TYR A 326 1.58 -13.02 -36.90
CA TYR A 326 1.17 -12.78 -38.30
C TYR A 326 1.03 -14.04 -39.17
N ILE A 327 1.54 -15.20 -38.76
CA ILE A 327 1.40 -16.45 -39.54
C ILE A 327 0.05 -17.15 -39.31
N ILE A 328 -0.68 -16.83 -38.24
CA ILE A 328 -2.04 -17.38 -38.02
C ILE A 328 -3.13 -16.52 -38.72
N TYR A 329 -2.80 -15.32 -39.19
CA TYR A 329 -3.81 -14.38 -39.73
C TYR A 329 -3.63 -14.01 -41.22
N TRP A 330 -2.69 -14.62 -41.94
CA TRP A 330 -2.44 -14.28 -43.35
C TRP A 330 -2.48 -15.45 -44.35
N HIS A 331 -2.93 -16.64 -43.94
CA HIS A 331 -3.13 -17.78 -44.86
C HIS A 331 -4.56 -18.35 -44.86
N CYS A 332 -5.57 -17.55 -44.49
CA CYS A 332 -6.98 -17.93 -44.62
C CYS A 332 -7.81 -16.96 -45.47
N SER A 333 -7.18 -16.41 -46.51
CA SER A 333 -7.90 -15.76 -47.60
C SER A 333 -7.04 -15.81 -48.86
N ILE A 334 -7.19 -16.91 -49.62
CA ILE A 334 -7.15 -17.01 -51.09
C ILE A 334 -7.18 -18.51 -51.44
N GLN A 335 -8.38 -18.90 -51.89
CA GLN A 335 -8.77 -20.00 -52.78
C GLN A 335 -8.65 -21.48 -52.34
N PRO A 336 -9.69 -22.28 -52.67
CA PRO A 336 -9.78 -23.70 -52.40
C PRO A 336 -9.06 -24.51 -53.50
N GLU A 337 -8.90 -25.81 -53.25
CA GLU A 337 -8.30 -26.85 -54.12
C GLU A 337 -6.87 -27.25 -53.74
N ALA A 338 -6.76 -28.19 -52.78
CA ALA A 338 -6.04 -29.45 -52.94
C ALA A 338 -5.98 -30.24 -51.61
N SER A 339 -6.35 -31.52 -51.71
CA SER A 339 -6.27 -32.65 -50.78
C SER A 339 -5.42 -32.54 -49.49
N MET A 340 -6.08 -32.82 -48.35
CA MET A 340 -5.47 -33.25 -47.09
C MET A 340 -4.85 -34.65 -47.21
N SER A 341 -3.54 -34.76 -47.42
CA SER A 341 -2.83 -36.04 -47.21
C SER A 341 -1.33 -35.95 -46.91
N LEU A 342 -0.76 -34.81 -46.51
CA LEU A 342 0.70 -34.69 -46.31
C LEU A 342 1.19 -33.88 -45.08
N LEU A 343 0.42 -33.76 -43.99
CA LEU A 343 0.92 -33.10 -42.77
C LEU A 343 0.62 -33.88 -41.47
N ILE A 344 1.00 -35.16 -41.46
CA ILE A 344 1.24 -35.95 -40.23
C ILE A 344 2.60 -36.62 -40.45
N PRO A 345 3.73 -35.91 -40.27
CA PRO A 345 4.49 -36.04 -39.01
C PRO A 345 5.44 -34.84 -38.74
N ALA A 346 5.05 -33.87 -37.93
CA ALA A 346 6.00 -32.84 -37.43
C ALA A 346 5.71 -32.32 -36.02
N CYS A 347 4.76 -32.93 -35.29
CA CYS A 347 4.40 -32.50 -33.93
C CYS A 347 4.55 -33.60 -32.87
N LEU A 348 5.30 -34.67 -33.15
CA LEU A 348 5.67 -35.69 -32.16
C LEU A 348 7.12 -35.48 -31.72
N GLN A 349 7.31 -34.65 -30.67
CA GLN A 349 8.20 -34.76 -29.49
C GLN A 349 9.69 -35.20 -29.65
N PRO A 350 10.62 -34.88 -28.70
CA PRO A 350 10.36 -34.73 -27.26
C PRO A 350 11.16 -33.65 -26.49
N THR A 351 10.55 -33.14 -25.42
CA THR A 351 11.28 -32.86 -24.18
C THR A 351 10.73 -33.78 -23.07
N ASN A 352 11.64 -34.64 -22.59
CA ASN A 352 11.57 -35.52 -21.41
C ASN A 352 11.39 -34.67 -20.14
N LEU A 353 10.49 -34.89 -19.16
CA LEU A 353 10.26 -35.97 -18.16
C LEU A 353 9.23 -35.42 -17.11
N PRO A 354 8.78 -36.19 -16.07
CA PRO A 354 7.99 -37.42 -16.02
C PRO A 354 6.57 -37.20 -15.39
N PRO A 355 5.69 -38.21 -15.43
CA PRO A 355 4.30 -38.08 -15.07
C PRO A 355 3.99 -38.63 -13.66
N SER A 356 3.59 -37.75 -12.76
CA SER A 356 2.69 -38.10 -11.67
C SER A 356 1.84 -36.90 -11.34
N SER A 357 0.52 -37.10 -11.34
CA SER A 357 -0.55 -36.13 -11.03
C SER A 357 -1.06 -35.35 -12.24
N PHE A 358 -2.08 -35.86 -12.92
CA PHE A 358 -3.38 -35.19 -13.09
C PHE A 358 -4.30 -36.09 -13.92
N LEU A 359 -4.79 -37.15 -13.27
CA LEU A 359 -6.07 -37.77 -13.60
C LEU A 359 -7.15 -37.14 -12.72
N MET A 360 -8.39 -37.19 -13.23
CA MET A 360 -9.68 -36.77 -12.64
C MET A 360 -10.10 -35.32 -12.96
N TYR A 361 -11.26 -35.04 -13.57
CA TYR A 361 -12.47 -35.82 -13.85
C TYR A 361 -13.23 -35.11 -15.00
N SER A 362 -13.59 -35.81 -16.09
CA SER A 362 -14.75 -35.42 -16.91
C SER A 362 -15.64 -36.65 -17.09
N ARG A 363 -16.83 -36.57 -16.49
CA ARG A 363 -17.88 -37.58 -16.61
C ARG A 363 -18.46 -37.54 -18.03
N ARG A 364 -18.22 -38.62 -18.77
CA ARG A 364 -19.24 -39.52 -19.34
C ARG A 364 -20.59 -38.88 -19.70
N PHE A 365 -20.83 -38.69 -20.99
CA PHE A 365 -22.14 -38.89 -21.61
C PHE A 365 -21.94 -39.86 -22.78
N GLU A 366 -22.30 -41.12 -22.54
CA GLU A 366 -22.54 -42.14 -23.57
C GLU A 366 -23.93 -41.89 -24.17
N CYS A 367 -24.01 -41.81 -25.50
CA CYS A 367 -25.18 -42.27 -26.25
C CYS A 367 -24.66 -42.94 -27.52
N GLN A 368 -24.94 -44.25 -27.63
CA GLN A 368 -24.63 -45.09 -28.78
C GLN A 368 -25.47 -44.71 -30.01
N PRO A 369 -25.00 -45.08 -31.22
CA PRO A 369 -25.65 -44.76 -32.49
C PRO A 369 -26.71 -45.81 -32.83
N ASP A 370 -27.75 -45.40 -33.56
CA ASP A 370 -28.63 -46.36 -34.24
C ASP A 370 -28.64 -46.11 -35.76
N PRO A 371 -28.51 -47.16 -36.59
CA PRO A 371 -28.19 -47.07 -37.99
C PRO A 371 -29.46 -47.16 -38.85
N SER A 372 -29.76 -46.14 -39.66
CA SER A 372 -30.67 -46.34 -40.78
C SER A 372 -30.39 -45.37 -41.93
N LYS A 373 -30.15 -45.98 -43.11
CA LYS A 373 -30.27 -45.43 -44.47
C LYS A 373 -29.09 -44.57 -44.94
N SER A 374 -28.11 -45.12 -45.67
CA SER A 374 -28.11 -45.59 -47.08
C SER A 374 -28.36 -44.47 -48.12
N GLU A 375 -27.26 -44.09 -48.79
CA GLU A 375 -27.16 -43.72 -50.21
C GLU A 375 -27.95 -42.52 -50.75
N SER A 376 -27.24 -41.51 -51.25
CA SER A 376 -26.94 -41.37 -52.69
C SER A 376 -26.60 -39.92 -53.09
N ILE A 377 -25.62 -39.82 -53.98
CA ILE A 377 -25.14 -38.60 -54.62
C ILE A 377 -26.06 -38.26 -55.79
N ARG A 378 -26.46 -36.99 -55.97
CA ARG A 378 -26.61 -36.36 -57.30
C ARG A 378 -26.72 -34.83 -57.24
N CYS A 379 -25.95 -34.22 -58.13
CA CYS A 379 -25.86 -32.80 -58.44
C CYS A 379 -27.11 -32.26 -59.16
N PHE A 380 -27.43 -30.97 -58.99
CA PHE A 380 -27.63 -29.93 -60.03
C PHE A 380 -28.28 -28.66 -59.40
N SER A 381 -27.71 -27.50 -59.68
CA SER A 381 -28.25 -26.14 -59.45
C SER A 381 -28.98 -25.67 -60.73
N PRO A 382 -29.97 -24.73 -60.75
CA PRO A 382 -29.72 -23.27 -60.57
C PRO A 382 -30.88 -22.39 -60.00
N VAL A 383 -30.52 -21.22 -59.43
CA VAL A 383 -31.17 -19.87 -59.52
C VAL A 383 -32.70 -19.78 -59.22
N SER A 384 -33.24 -19.00 -58.27
CA SER A 384 -33.14 -17.53 -58.11
C SER A 384 -33.82 -17.05 -56.81
N ALA A 385 -33.29 -15.93 -56.32
CA ALA A 385 -33.74 -14.99 -55.29
C ALA A 385 -35.22 -14.99 -54.84
N SER A 386 -35.43 -15.11 -53.52
CA SER A 386 -36.21 -14.16 -52.71
C SER A 386 -36.28 -14.60 -51.24
N ALA A 387 -35.38 -14.08 -50.40
CA ALA A 387 -35.59 -13.93 -48.94
C ALA A 387 -34.47 -13.06 -48.35
N ILE A 388 -34.68 -11.75 -48.29
CA ILE A 388 -33.94 -10.87 -47.37
C ILE A 388 -34.92 -10.54 -46.24
N THR A 389 -34.71 -11.15 -45.08
CA THR A 389 -35.09 -10.54 -43.81
C THR A 389 -34.27 -11.18 -42.69
N THR A 390 -33.71 -10.31 -41.84
CA THR A 390 -33.04 -10.57 -40.55
C THR A 390 -31.54 -10.95 -40.58
N LEU A 391 -30.71 -9.96 -40.23
CA LEU A 391 -29.31 -10.11 -39.79
C LEU A 391 -29.13 -9.25 -38.52
N PRO A 392 -28.56 -9.78 -37.43
CA PRO A 392 -28.16 -8.98 -36.28
C PRO A 392 -26.73 -8.45 -36.42
N GLN A 393 -26.48 -7.43 -35.62
CA GLN A 393 -25.39 -6.48 -35.65
C GLN A 393 -24.29 -6.93 -34.69
N GLU A 394 -23.25 -7.63 -35.16
CA GLU A 394 -21.94 -7.69 -34.51
C GLU A 394 -20.84 -7.85 -35.56
N ILE A 395 -19.64 -7.31 -35.26
CA ILE A 395 -18.45 -7.10 -36.11
C ILE A 395 -18.30 -5.63 -36.59
N ALA A 396 -18.05 -4.73 -35.65
CA ALA A 396 -17.58 -3.36 -35.95
C ALA A 396 -16.67 -2.77 -34.84
N LEU A 397 -15.87 -3.61 -34.16
CA LEU A 397 -14.99 -3.18 -33.05
C LEU A 397 -13.48 -3.47 -33.22
N PRO A 398 -12.98 -4.38 -34.10
CA PRO A 398 -11.53 -4.60 -34.20
C PRO A 398 -10.79 -3.59 -35.09
N THR A 399 -11.45 -3.03 -36.11
CA THR A 399 -10.80 -2.13 -37.10
C THR A 399 -10.64 -0.69 -36.59
N PHE A 400 -11.51 -0.25 -35.68
CA PHE A 400 -11.44 1.08 -35.09
C PHE A 400 -10.31 1.20 -34.05
N LEU A 401 -9.98 0.12 -33.34
CA LEU A 401 -8.91 0.10 -32.34
C LEU A 401 -7.50 0.09 -32.97
N PHE A 402 -7.34 -0.54 -34.14
CA PHE A 402 -6.03 -0.63 -34.81
C PHE A 402 -5.56 0.72 -35.41
N GLY A 403 -6.48 1.50 -35.98
CA GLY A 403 -6.20 2.85 -36.48
C GLY A 403 -5.92 3.88 -35.35
N VAL A 404 -6.53 3.66 -34.18
CA VAL A 404 -6.30 4.48 -32.99
C VAL A 404 -4.93 4.15 -32.36
N CYS A 405 -4.41 2.93 -32.45
CA CYS A 405 -3.09 2.58 -31.92
C CYS A 405 -1.92 3.14 -32.75
N LEU A 406 -2.01 3.11 -34.09
CA LEU A 406 -0.96 3.63 -34.98
C LEU A 406 -0.83 5.17 -34.92
N THR A 407 -1.94 5.88 -34.74
CA THR A 407 -1.91 7.34 -34.54
C THR A 407 -1.32 7.73 -33.18
N PHE A 408 -1.41 6.88 -32.15
CA PHE A 408 -0.77 7.13 -30.85
C PHE A 408 0.74 6.84 -30.86
N PHE A 409 1.16 5.89 -31.69
CA PHE A 409 2.57 5.52 -31.85
C PHE A 409 3.38 6.69 -32.43
N TRP A 410 2.80 7.44 -33.36
CA TRP A 410 3.41 8.64 -33.93
C TRP A 410 3.39 9.86 -32.97
N VAL A 411 2.42 9.90 -32.05
CA VAL A 411 2.18 11.01 -31.10
C VAL A 411 3.09 10.94 -29.85
N ALA A 412 3.63 9.77 -29.53
CA ALA A 412 4.49 9.56 -28.36
C ALA A 412 5.96 9.98 -28.57
N LEU A 413 6.39 10.17 -29.83
CA LEU A 413 7.78 10.47 -30.18
C LEU A 413 8.15 11.97 -30.22
N TRP A 414 7.18 12.89 -30.06
CA TRP A 414 7.47 14.33 -30.15
C TRP A 414 7.61 14.99 -28.78
N ASP A 415 8.84 15.44 -28.50
CA ASP A 415 9.20 16.20 -27.30
C ASP A 415 8.58 17.62 -27.29
N LYS A 416 8.30 18.15 -26.09
CA LYS A 416 7.58 19.42 -25.87
C LYS A 416 8.31 20.63 -26.47
N ASP A 417 9.63 20.58 -26.51
CA ASP A 417 10.46 21.73 -26.89
C ASP A 417 10.57 21.88 -28.42
N GLY A 418 10.54 20.77 -29.17
CA GLY A 418 10.59 20.80 -30.63
C GLY A 418 9.34 21.41 -31.30
N MET A 419 8.16 21.30 -30.69
CA MET A 419 6.91 21.83 -31.28
C MET A 419 6.77 23.35 -31.17
N VAL A 420 7.33 23.97 -30.13
CA VAL A 420 7.29 25.43 -29.91
C VAL A 420 8.19 26.14 -30.92
N ASP A 421 9.31 25.52 -31.30
CA ASP A 421 10.24 26.06 -32.29
C ASP A 421 9.74 25.88 -33.73
N ILE A 422 8.97 24.84 -34.02
CA ILE A 422 8.33 24.65 -35.34
C ILE A 422 7.22 25.69 -35.58
N LEU A 423 6.42 26.02 -34.57
CA LEU A 423 5.34 27.02 -34.70
C LEU A 423 5.86 28.46 -34.91
N ARG A 424 7.13 28.71 -34.55
CA ARG A 424 7.83 29.99 -34.72
C ARG A 424 8.41 30.19 -36.13
N ARG A 425 8.51 29.13 -36.94
CA ARG A 425 8.94 29.25 -38.35
C ARG A 425 7.82 29.87 -39.19
N HIS A 426 8.16 30.90 -39.96
CA HIS A 426 7.21 31.62 -40.82
C HIS A 426 6.89 30.87 -42.13
N ASP A 427 7.59 29.78 -42.43
CA ASP A 427 7.53 29.09 -43.73
C ASP A 427 6.57 27.89 -43.76
N LEU A 428 5.70 27.72 -42.76
CA LEU A 428 4.74 26.60 -42.76
C LEU A 428 3.43 26.96 -43.47
N PRO A 429 2.93 26.09 -44.39
CA PRO A 429 1.65 26.32 -45.05
C PRO A 429 0.52 26.40 -44.03
N TRP A 430 -0.43 27.32 -44.24
CA TRP A 430 -1.50 27.66 -43.30
C TRP A 430 -2.32 26.45 -42.82
N ARG A 431 -2.50 25.43 -43.70
CA ARG A 431 -3.13 24.15 -43.36
C ARG A 431 -2.38 23.37 -42.27
N MET A 432 -1.04 23.35 -42.30
CA MET A 432 -0.21 22.72 -41.28
C MET A 432 -0.24 23.50 -39.96
N ARG A 433 -0.29 24.84 -40.02
CA ARG A 433 -0.44 25.68 -38.81
C ARG A 433 -1.79 25.46 -38.13
N ILE A 434 -2.88 25.41 -38.88
CA ILE A 434 -4.21 25.07 -38.34
C ILE A 434 -4.21 23.65 -37.79
N TRP A 435 -3.63 22.69 -38.51
CA TRP A 435 -3.54 21.30 -38.05
C TRP A 435 -2.73 21.19 -36.74
N LEU A 436 -1.62 21.92 -36.60
CA LEU A 436 -0.83 21.96 -35.36
C LEU A 436 -1.56 22.67 -34.21
N ILE A 437 -2.34 23.72 -34.48
CA ILE A 437 -3.18 24.40 -33.48
C ILE A 437 -4.32 23.48 -33.04
N PHE A 438 -5.00 22.83 -33.99
CA PHE A 438 -6.03 21.83 -33.72
C PHE A 438 -5.46 20.63 -32.96
N TYR A 439 -4.31 20.11 -33.37
CA TYR A 439 -3.59 19.05 -32.67
C TYR A 439 -3.18 19.47 -31.26
N ARG A 440 -2.71 20.71 -31.05
CA ARG A 440 -2.41 21.25 -29.72
C ARG A 440 -3.67 21.40 -28.86
N TYR A 441 -4.78 21.82 -29.45
CA TYR A 441 -6.08 21.94 -28.79
C TYR A 441 -6.65 20.57 -28.44
N TRP A 442 -6.63 19.62 -29.38
CA TRP A 442 -7.01 18.21 -29.21
C TRP A 442 -6.11 17.49 -28.21
N TYR A 443 -4.81 17.72 -28.22
CA TYR A 443 -3.85 17.19 -27.25
C TYR A 443 -4.10 17.76 -25.84
N ARG A 444 -4.42 19.06 -25.73
CA ARG A 444 -4.85 19.68 -24.46
C ARG A 444 -6.21 19.16 -23.99
N PHE A 445 -7.17 19.01 -24.90
CA PHE A 445 -8.51 18.49 -24.63
C PHE A 445 -8.44 17.02 -24.17
N ARG A 446 -7.64 16.20 -24.87
CA ARG A 446 -7.32 14.82 -24.49
C ARG A 446 -6.52 14.70 -23.19
N ARG A 447 -5.66 15.67 -22.87
CA ARG A 447 -5.01 15.76 -21.54
C ARG A 447 -5.98 16.16 -20.43
N ARG A 448 -7.02 16.94 -20.75
CA ARG A 448 -8.12 17.29 -19.82
C ARG A 448 -9.10 16.14 -19.62
N LEU A 449 -9.21 15.23 -20.58
CA LEU A 449 -9.87 13.94 -20.41
C LEU A 449 -8.98 13.03 -19.55
N GLU A 450 -8.88 13.31 -18.24
CA GLU A 450 -8.38 12.34 -17.27
C GLU A 450 -9.33 11.13 -17.30
N THR A 451 -8.98 10.11 -18.09
CA THR A 451 -9.68 8.82 -18.04
C THR A 451 -9.64 8.31 -16.60
N PRO A 452 -10.75 7.79 -16.02
CA PRO A 452 -10.81 7.39 -14.60
C PRO A 452 -9.72 6.38 -14.22
N LEU A 453 -9.23 5.60 -15.18
CA LEU A 453 -8.17 4.61 -15.00
C LEU A 453 -6.76 5.19 -14.90
N LYS A 454 -6.57 6.50 -15.15
CA LYS A 454 -5.28 7.22 -15.12
C LYS A 454 -4.11 6.40 -15.70
N LEU A 455 -4.28 5.86 -16.91
CA LEU A 455 -3.33 4.88 -17.48
C LEU A 455 -1.92 5.42 -17.66
N ARG A 456 -1.77 6.70 -18.01
CA ARG A 456 -0.46 7.37 -18.12
C ARG A 456 0.26 7.43 -16.77
N TYR A 457 -0.47 7.74 -15.71
CA TYR A 457 0.05 7.76 -14.34
C TYR A 457 0.42 6.34 -13.90
N SER A 458 -0.44 5.37 -14.19
CA SER A 458 -0.22 3.95 -13.90
C SER A 458 1.06 3.44 -14.58
N LEU A 459 1.22 3.74 -15.86
CA LEU A 459 2.44 3.39 -16.61
C LEU A 459 3.69 4.09 -16.03
N GLY A 460 3.56 5.38 -15.67
CA GLY A 460 4.64 6.13 -15.02
C GLY A 460 5.10 5.46 -13.73
N ARG A 461 4.17 5.02 -12.87
CA ARG A 461 4.47 4.28 -11.64
C ARG A 461 5.09 2.91 -11.91
N LEU A 462 4.55 2.17 -12.87
CA LEU A 462 5.07 0.85 -13.23
C LEU A 462 6.49 0.92 -13.82
N ARG A 463 6.85 2.02 -14.51
CA ARG A 463 8.19 2.20 -15.11
C ARG A 463 9.32 2.28 -14.08
N HIS A 464 9.04 2.70 -12.85
CA HIS A 464 10.07 2.81 -11.82
C HIS A 464 10.45 1.44 -11.23
N ASN A 465 9.49 0.51 -11.13
CA ASN A 465 9.65 -0.72 -10.36
C ASN A 465 9.59 -2.01 -11.22
N HIS A 466 9.11 -1.94 -12.46
CA HIS A 466 9.02 -3.11 -13.35
C HIS A 466 9.95 -3.00 -14.56
N PRO A 467 10.68 -4.08 -14.90
CA PRO A 467 11.52 -4.11 -16.10
C PRO A 467 10.69 -4.05 -17.39
N ARG A 468 9.42 -4.44 -17.34
CA ARG A 468 8.49 -4.44 -18.48
C ARG A 468 7.17 -3.74 -18.08
N PRO A 469 7.16 -2.40 -18.00
CA PRO A 469 6.03 -1.64 -17.43
C PRO A 469 4.76 -1.74 -18.28
N TRP A 470 4.90 -1.82 -19.61
CA TRP A 470 3.78 -2.02 -20.52
C TRP A 470 3.13 -3.40 -20.35
N LEU A 471 3.94 -4.45 -20.22
CA LEU A 471 3.45 -5.80 -19.97
C LEU A 471 2.80 -5.93 -18.59
N ALA A 472 3.37 -5.27 -17.56
CA ALA A 472 2.74 -5.18 -16.24
C ALA A 472 1.38 -4.48 -16.30
N LEU A 473 1.27 -3.37 -17.05
CA LEU A 473 0.00 -2.66 -17.25
C LEU A 473 -1.01 -3.54 -17.99
N LEU A 474 -0.61 -4.23 -19.06
CA LEU A 474 -1.47 -5.16 -19.80
C LEU A 474 -1.98 -6.28 -18.89
N ARG A 475 -1.13 -6.85 -18.03
CA ARG A 475 -1.54 -7.88 -17.05
C ARG A 475 -2.64 -7.41 -16.10
N LEU A 476 -2.68 -6.12 -15.74
CA LEU A 476 -3.75 -5.57 -14.91
C LEU A 476 -5.13 -5.59 -15.61
N PHE A 477 -5.17 -5.68 -16.94
CA PHE A 477 -6.40 -5.82 -17.71
C PHE A 477 -6.82 -7.27 -17.94
N ILE A 478 -5.92 -8.24 -17.76
CA ILE A 478 -6.21 -9.65 -18.02
C ILE A 478 -7.11 -10.19 -16.89
N PRO A 479 -8.36 -10.58 -17.14
CA PRO A 479 -9.34 -10.94 -16.11
C PRO A 479 -9.15 -12.37 -15.54
N TYR A 480 -7.99 -13.00 -15.73
CA TYR A 480 -7.79 -14.43 -15.43
C TYR A 480 -7.12 -14.67 -14.06
N PRO A 481 -7.57 -15.67 -13.26
CA PRO A 481 -8.77 -16.50 -13.45
C PRO A 481 -10.08 -15.76 -13.16
N THR A 482 -10.04 -14.70 -12.34
CA THR A 482 -11.17 -13.84 -12.01
C THR A 482 -10.80 -12.36 -12.15
N TRP A 483 -11.81 -11.50 -12.34
CA TRP A 483 -11.60 -10.06 -12.38
C TRP A 483 -10.99 -9.52 -11.08
N LYS A 484 -11.50 -9.98 -9.93
CA LYS A 484 -10.89 -9.69 -8.63
C LYS A 484 -9.66 -10.56 -8.44
N PHE A 485 -8.61 -9.99 -7.86
CA PHE A 485 -7.42 -10.76 -7.54
C PHE A 485 -7.74 -11.79 -6.45
N PRO A 486 -7.36 -13.07 -6.64
CA PRO A 486 -7.48 -14.06 -5.58
C PRO A 486 -6.50 -13.74 -4.44
N VAL A 487 -6.79 -14.29 -3.27
CA VAL A 487 -5.83 -14.28 -2.16
C VAL A 487 -4.60 -15.05 -2.61
N PRO A 488 -3.38 -14.46 -2.57
CA PRO A 488 -2.16 -15.20 -2.82
C PRO A 488 -2.06 -16.38 -1.87
N GLU A 489 -1.33 -17.43 -2.25
CA GLU A 489 -1.09 -18.58 -1.37
C GLU A 489 -0.69 -18.11 0.05
N PRO A 490 -1.53 -18.40 1.07
CA PRO A 490 -1.27 -17.98 2.43
C PRO A 490 0.00 -18.67 2.95
N LEU A 491 0.90 -17.90 3.56
CA LEU A 491 2.09 -18.48 4.20
C LEU A 491 1.69 -19.21 5.49
N SER A 492 2.43 -20.27 5.82
CA SER A 492 2.24 -20.92 7.12
C SER A 492 2.63 -19.94 8.24
N PRO A 493 1.91 -19.94 9.39
CA PRO A 493 2.32 -19.17 10.55
C PRO A 493 3.76 -19.47 10.97
N GLN A 494 4.21 -20.72 10.86
CA GLN A 494 5.57 -21.15 11.20
C GLN A 494 6.66 -20.40 10.42
N GLU A 495 6.45 -20.18 9.12
CA GLU A 495 7.42 -19.46 8.28
C GLU A 495 7.42 -17.95 8.51
N LEU A 496 6.28 -17.42 8.94
CA LEU A 496 6.02 -15.99 8.99
C LEU A 496 6.26 -15.39 10.38
N VAL A 497 6.08 -16.16 11.44
CA VAL A 497 6.26 -15.71 12.82
C VAL A 497 7.67 -15.17 13.03
N GLY A 498 7.76 -13.89 13.43
CA GLY A 498 9.03 -13.18 13.64
C GLY A 498 9.84 -12.89 12.37
N ASN A 499 9.33 -13.22 11.18
CA ASN A 499 10.05 -13.10 9.92
C ASN A 499 9.66 -11.83 9.14
N GLU A 500 10.11 -10.68 9.65
CA GLU A 500 9.88 -9.35 9.06
C GLU A 500 10.33 -9.28 7.60
N GLN A 501 11.51 -9.83 7.28
CA GLN A 501 12.10 -9.72 5.94
C GLN A 501 11.27 -10.46 4.88
N LEU A 502 10.67 -11.59 5.22
CA LEU A 502 9.77 -12.32 4.33
C LEU A 502 8.50 -11.50 4.04
N MET A 503 7.89 -10.94 5.09
CA MET A 503 6.72 -10.07 4.99
C MET A 503 7.00 -8.84 4.11
N LEU A 504 8.10 -8.13 4.35
CA LEU A 504 8.50 -6.96 3.57
C LEU A 504 8.76 -7.30 2.10
N ARG A 505 9.39 -8.46 1.82
CA ARG A 505 9.63 -8.91 0.43
C ARG A 505 8.32 -9.14 -0.33
N ARG A 506 7.31 -9.72 0.30
CA ARG A 506 5.98 -9.88 -0.33
C ARG A 506 5.30 -8.53 -0.60
N ARG A 507 5.61 -7.49 0.20
CA ARG A 507 5.03 -6.14 0.09
C ARG A 507 5.85 -5.13 -0.70
N HIS A 508 7.03 -5.49 -1.19
CA HIS A 508 8.01 -4.52 -1.72
C HIS A 508 7.44 -3.50 -2.74
N ASP A 509 6.43 -3.90 -3.53
CA ASP A 509 5.79 -3.02 -4.53
C ASP A 509 4.34 -2.61 -4.16
N LEU A 510 3.82 -3.07 -3.02
CA LEU A 510 2.42 -2.89 -2.65
C LEU A 510 2.02 -1.42 -2.58
N ARG A 511 2.82 -0.56 -1.95
CA ARG A 511 2.56 0.89 -1.86
C ARG A 511 2.45 1.56 -3.24
N ASN A 512 3.18 1.06 -4.22
CA ASN A 512 3.13 1.57 -5.59
C ASN A 512 1.87 1.04 -6.31
N LEU A 513 1.56 -0.24 -6.14
CA LEU A 513 0.39 -0.91 -6.71
C LEU A 513 -0.92 -0.35 -6.16
N THR A 514 -1.01 -0.08 -4.86
CA THR A 514 -2.18 0.54 -4.21
C THR A 514 -2.42 1.98 -4.66
N ALA A 515 -1.46 2.62 -5.34
CA ALA A 515 -1.65 3.92 -5.97
C ALA A 515 -2.19 3.82 -7.42
N ILE A 516 -2.18 2.64 -8.04
CA ILE A 516 -2.66 2.39 -9.40
C ILE A 516 -4.18 2.12 -9.38
N PRO A 517 -5.04 2.97 -9.98
CA PRO A 517 -6.49 2.83 -9.88
C PRO A 517 -7.03 1.48 -10.34
N LEU A 518 -6.50 0.95 -11.45
CA LEU A 518 -6.93 -0.34 -11.99
C LEU A 518 -6.57 -1.51 -11.06
N TRP A 519 -5.38 -1.49 -10.46
CA TRP A 519 -4.97 -2.50 -9.48
C TRP A 519 -5.87 -2.45 -8.24
N ARG A 520 -6.08 -1.25 -7.68
CA ARG A 520 -6.98 -1.05 -6.53
C ARG A 520 -8.40 -1.54 -6.81
N PHE A 521 -8.91 -1.27 -8.01
CA PHE A 521 -10.26 -1.69 -8.41
C PHE A 521 -10.39 -3.22 -8.45
N ARG A 522 -9.30 -3.94 -8.68
CA ARG A 522 -9.24 -5.41 -8.70
C ARG A 522 -8.89 -6.02 -7.35
N ASP A 523 -8.36 -5.23 -6.41
CA ASP A 523 -8.09 -5.71 -5.06
C ASP A 523 -9.38 -5.99 -4.27
N THR A 524 -9.24 -6.73 -3.17
CA THR A 524 -10.34 -7.22 -2.34
C THR A 524 -10.10 -6.97 -0.85
N PRO A 525 -11.16 -6.83 -0.03
CA PRO A 525 -11.02 -6.66 1.41
C PRO A 525 -10.31 -7.86 2.04
N LEU A 526 -10.58 -9.08 1.54
CA LEU A 526 -9.94 -10.28 2.05
C LEU A 526 -8.42 -10.25 1.85
N ARG A 527 -7.91 -9.82 0.69
CA ARG A 527 -6.46 -9.67 0.47
C ARG A 527 -5.83 -8.66 1.43
N SER A 528 -6.54 -7.58 1.75
CA SER A 528 -6.11 -6.59 2.74
C SER A 528 -6.06 -7.18 4.14
N LEU A 529 -7.03 -8.01 4.53
CA LEU A 529 -7.01 -8.73 5.82
C LEU A 529 -5.84 -9.71 5.93
N TYR A 530 -5.56 -10.50 4.89
CA TYR A 530 -4.37 -11.36 4.88
C TYR A 530 -3.09 -10.56 5.00
N ARG A 531 -3.03 -9.37 4.40
CA ARG A 531 -1.93 -8.44 4.62
C ARG A 531 -1.87 -7.97 6.08
N LEU A 532 -2.97 -7.60 6.71
CA LEU A 532 -2.92 -7.26 8.15
C LEU A 532 -2.45 -8.45 9.00
N CYS A 533 -2.95 -9.65 8.72
CA CYS A 533 -2.54 -10.89 9.39
C CYS A 533 -1.05 -11.16 9.26
N GLU A 534 -0.49 -10.98 8.06
CA GLU A 534 0.94 -11.17 7.84
C GLU A 534 1.81 -10.20 8.64
N SER A 535 1.38 -8.94 8.76
CA SER A 535 2.10 -7.94 9.56
C SER A 535 2.07 -8.27 11.05
N MET A 536 0.92 -8.75 11.56
CA MET A 536 0.82 -9.21 12.95
C MET A 536 1.72 -10.41 13.22
N LEU A 537 1.71 -11.41 12.34
CA LEU A 537 2.54 -12.60 12.49
C LEU A 537 4.03 -12.28 12.39
N SER A 538 4.43 -11.37 11.50
CA SER A 538 5.86 -11.03 11.35
C SER A 538 6.44 -10.26 12.54
N GLY A 539 5.61 -9.77 13.47
CA GLY A 539 6.03 -8.95 14.61
C GLY A 539 6.34 -7.49 14.27
N ASP A 540 6.14 -7.08 13.01
CA ASP A 540 6.27 -5.69 12.57
C ASP A 540 4.89 -5.12 12.23
N TYR A 541 4.41 -4.27 13.13
CA TYR A 541 3.09 -3.68 13.09
C TYR A 541 3.06 -2.35 12.30
N SER A 542 4.22 -1.79 11.93
CA SER A 542 4.30 -0.52 11.20
C SER A 542 3.44 -0.48 9.92
N PRO A 543 3.42 -1.53 9.07
CA PRO A 543 2.59 -1.54 7.86
C PRO A 543 1.08 -1.62 8.12
N MET A 544 0.64 -1.95 9.35
CA MET A 544 -0.78 -2.11 9.66
C MET A 544 -1.53 -0.79 9.59
N GLY A 545 -0.91 0.32 9.99
CA GLY A 545 -1.52 1.64 9.90
C GLY A 545 -1.85 2.03 8.46
N GLU A 546 -0.87 1.87 7.56
CA GLU A 546 -1.03 2.15 6.12
C GLU A 546 -2.10 1.25 5.48
N GLU A 547 -2.11 -0.04 5.82
CA GLU A 547 -3.08 -1.00 5.28
C GLU A 547 -4.50 -0.73 5.80
N THR A 548 -4.64 -0.34 7.07
CA THR A 548 -5.92 0.05 7.68
C THR A 548 -6.47 1.32 7.03
N GLU A 549 -5.61 2.32 6.81
CA GLU A 549 -5.97 3.54 6.09
C GLU A 549 -6.39 3.22 4.64
N TYR A 550 -5.64 2.34 3.98
CA TYR A 550 -5.97 1.87 2.63
C TYR A 550 -7.34 1.19 2.59
N PHE A 551 -7.63 0.28 3.52
CA PHE A 551 -8.93 -0.38 3.65
C PHE A 551 -10.06 0.64 3.85
N TRP A 552 -9.88 1.56 4.79
CA TRP A 552 -10.85 2.60 5.15
C TRP A 552 -11.29 3.41 3.93
N TYR A 553 -10.37 3.81 3.06
CA TYR A 553 -10.68 4.60 1.87
C TYR A 553 -11.14 3.79 0.65
N GLN A 554 -11.36 2.47 0.77
CA GLN A 554 -12.02 1.71 -0.29
C GLN A 554 -13.56 1.79 -0.10
N PRO A 555 -14.31 2.52 -0.94
CA PRO A 555 -15.74 2.76 -0.73
C PRO A 555 -16.60 1.49 -0.93
N ARG A 556 -16.06 0.47 -1.61
CA ARG A 556 -16.78 -0.78 -1.92
C ARG A 556 -16.51 -1.89 -0.89
N TRP A 557 -15.71 -1.62 0.13
CA TRP A 557 -15.27 -2.62 1.11
C TRP A 557 -16.02 -2.40 2.41
N ALA A 558 -17.24 -2.95 2.47
CA ALA A 558 -18.03 -3.01 3.67
C ALA A 558 -17.55 -4.18 4.55
N LEU A 559 -17.47 -3.98 5.87
CA LEU A 559 -16.95 -4.99 6.81
C LEU A 559 -17.96 -6.12 7.02
N ASP A 560 -19.25 -5.80 7.08
CA ASP A 560 -20.38 -6.74 7.15
C ASP A 560 -20.46 -7.70 5.95
N GLY A 561 -20.06 -7.23 4.77
CA GLY A 561 -20.10 -8.00 3.52
C GLY A 561 -18.87 -8.87 3.24
N ILE A 562 -17.95 -9.04 4.21
CA ILE A 562 -16.75 -9.87 4.02
C ILE A 562 -17.15 -11.35 4.14
N PRO A 563 -16.98 -12.16 3.08
CA PRO A 563 -17.29 -13.58 3.14
C PRO A 563 -16.30 -14.30 4.05
N ASP A 564 -16.77 -15.37 4.69
CA ASP A 564 -15.93 -16.25 5.50
C ASP A 564 -14.84 -16.90 4.61
N PRO A 565 -13.54 -16.71 4.91
CA PRO A 565 -12.47 -17.38 4.17
C PRO A 565 -12.38 -18.88 4.43
N ALA A 566 -12.93 -19.39 5.53
CA ALA A 566 -12.76 -20.77 5.98
C ALA A 566 -11.29 -21.24 5.88
N ASP A 567 -10.38 -20.44 6.45
CA ASP A 567 -8.94 -20.68 6.32
C ASP A 567 -8.57 -22.01 7.02
N PRO A 568 -7.85 -22.93 6.33
CA PRO A 568 -7.52 -24.24 6.89
C PRO A 568 -6.55 -24.18 8.07
N ASP A 569 -5.81 -23.08 8.22
CA ASP A 569 -4.90 -22.89 9.35
C ASP A 569 -5.61 -22.15 10.49
N PRO A 570 -5.77 -22.77 11.67
CA PRO A 570 -6.55 -22.19 12.76
C PRO A 570 -5.90 -20.94 13.37
N ILE A 571 -4.58 -20.77 13.28
CA ILE A 571 -3.89 -19.57 13.77
C ILE A 571 -4.24 -18.39 12.86
N ARG A 572 -4.09 -18.56 11.53
CA ARG A 572 -4.48 -17.50 10.59
C ARG A 572 -5.96 -17.18 10.69
N TYR A 573 -6.80 -18.21 10.79
CA TYR A 573 -8.25 -18.02 10.84
C TYR A 573 -8.66 -17.21 12.07
N ALA A 574 -8.13 -17.54 13.25
CA ALA A 574 -8.36 -16.80 14.48
C ALA A 574 -7.88 -15.33 14.40
N ILE A 575 -6.67 -15.09 13.86
CA ILE A 575 -6.13 -13.73 13.69
C ILE A 575 -6.99 -12.91 12.74
N ILE A 576 -7.42 -13.49 11.61
CA ILE A 576 -8.27 -12.78 10.64
C ILE A 576 -9.64 -12.45 11.26
N ALA A 577 -10.23 -13.36 12.03
CA ALA A 577 -11.49 -13.10 12.73
C ALA A 577 -11.34 -11.93 13.73
N CYS A 578 -10.31 -11.96 14.58
CA CYS A 578 -10.00 -10.87 15.51
C CYS A 578 -9.74 -9.54 14.79
N LEU A 579 -9.00 -9.55 13.68
CA LEU A 579 -8.73 -8.36 12.87
C LEU A 579 -10.00 -7.75 12.32
N VAL A 580 -10.94 -8.55 11.83
CA VAL A 580 -12.22 -8.04 11.32
C VAL A 580 -13.03 -7.39 12.44
N GLU A 581 -13.11 -8.02 13.60
CA GLU A 581 -13.81 -7.47 14.77
C GLU A 581 -13.17 -6.17 15.27
N GLU A 582 -11.84 -6.12 15.35
CA GLU A 582 -11.11 -4.91 15.76
C GLU A 582 -11.18 -3.79 14.71
N LEU A 583 -11.21 -4.11 13.42
CA LEU A 583 -11.45 -3.12 12.38
C LEU A 583 -12.83 -2.46 12.50
N VAL A 584 -13.86 -3.21 12.94
CA VAL A 584 -15.18 -2.62 13.22
C VAL A 584 -15.08 -1.59 14.34
N THR A 585 -14.41 -1.94 15.44
CA THR A 585 -14.19 -1.03 16.58
C THR A 585 -13.38 0.20 16.16
N ALA A 586 -12.27 0.01 15.45
CA ALA A 586 -11.43 1.09 14.95
C ALA A 586 -12.17 2.00 13.96
N PHE A 587 -13.05 1.44 13.12
CA PHE A 587 -13.83 2.22 12.15
C PHE A 587 -14.90 3.06 12.83
N ASN A 588 -15.59 2.50 13.83
CA ASN A 588 -16.56 3.25 14.64
C ASN A 588 -15.90 4.36 15.44
N TRP A 589 -14.72 4.10 16.00
CA TRP A 589 -13.90 5.13 16.63
C TRP A 589 -13.54 6.27 15.65
N ARG A 590 -13.06 5.96 14.44
CA ARG A 590 -12.79 6.97 13.38
C ARG A 590 -14.04 7.76 13.00
N LEU A 591 -15.19 7.09 12.86
CA LEU A 591 -16.47 7.75 12.56
C LEU A 591 -16.90 8.71 13.67
N GLY A 592 -16.72 8.30 14.93
CA GLY A 592 -16.98 9.12 16.12
C GLY A 592 -16.10 10.36 16.20
N LEU A 593 -14.85 10.28 15.72
CA LEU A 593 -13.98 11.45 15.56
C LEU A 593 -14.41 12.40 14.44
N GLY A 594 -15.45 12.04 13.68
CA GLY A 594 -15.91 12.83 12.54
C GLY A 594 -15.25 12.48 11.22
N MET A 595 -14.38 11.46 11.18
CA MET A 595 -13.80 11.04 9.91
C MET A 595 -14.84 10.35 9.04
N ARG A 596 -14.70 10.47 7.71
CA ARG A 596 -15.59 9.80 6.74
C ARG A 596 -14.77 9.10 5.67
N ARG A 597 -15.27 7.95 5.21
CA ARG A 597 -14.62 7.11 4.18
C ARG A 597 -14.51 7.77 2.81
N ASN A 598 -15.36 8.77 2.54
CA ASN A 598 -15.33 9.58 1.32
C ASN A 598 -14.37 10.78 1.39
N ARG A 599 -13.56 10.90 2.46
CA ARG A 599 -12.64 12.04 2.74
C ARG A 599 -13.33 13.37 3.03
N LYS A 600 -14.66 13.41 3.13
CA LYS A 600 -15.42 14.58 3.56
C LYS A 600 -15.61 14.52 5.07
N HIS A 601 -14.51 14.73 5.79
CA HIS A 601 -14.49 14.69 7.25
C HIS A 601 -15.35 15.83 7.84
N ILE A 602 -15.99 15.56 8.96
CA ILE A 602 -16.81 16.49 9.72
C ILE A 602 -16.10 16.68 11.05
N PHE A 603 -15.22 17.67 11.15
CA PHE A 603 -14.49 17.92 12.40
C PHE A 603 -15.25 18.89 13.28
N ARG A 604 -15.11 18.73 14.60
CA ARG A 604 -15.56 19.71 15.58
C ARG A 604 -14.68 20.95 15.50
N GLU A 605 -15.27 22.13 15.63
CA GLU A 605 -14.51 23.38 15.65
C GLU A 605 -13.99 23.67 17.05
N ARG A 606 -14.77 23.32 18.07
CA ARG A 606 -14.42 23.47 19.49
C ARG A 606 -14.53 22.13 20.19
N ASN A 607 -13.74 21.95 21.25
CA ASN A 607 -13.77 20.72 22.06
C ASN A 607 -15.13 20.51 22.76
N GLU A 608 -15.87 21.59 22.96
CA GLU A 608 -17.20 21.64 23.60
C GLU A 608 -18.32 21.19 22.65
N ASP A 609 -18.07 21.13 21.33
CA ASP A 609 -19.07 20.73 20.36
C ASP A 609 -19.40 19.23 20.52
N PRO A 610 -20.67 18.82 20.30
CA PRO A 610 -21.05 17.41 20.34
C PRO A 610 -20.31 16.62 19.25
N TYR A 611 -20.05 15.34 19.51
CA TYR A 611 -19.43 14.47 18.53
C TYR A 611 -20.32 14.34 17.28
N PRO A 612 -19.74 14.35 16.07
CA PRO A 612 -20.51 14.24 14.84
C PRO A 612 -21.33 12.94 14.80
N PRO A 613 -22.62 12.99 14.46
CA PRO A 613 -23.44 11.79 14.36
C PRO A 613 -22.91 10.87 13.25
N TYR A 614 -22.95 9.56 13.49
CA TYR A 614 -22.54 8.55 12.53
C TYR A 614 -23.37 7.29 12.65
N GLU A 615 -23.50 6.54 11.55
CA GLU A 615 -24.09 5.22 11.55
C GLU A 615 -22.99 4.18 11.88
N PRO A 616 -23.14 3.38 12.95
CA PRO A 616 -22.14 2.40 13.32
C PRO A 616 -21.96 1.32 12.24
N VAL A 617 -20.72 1.06 11.87
CA VAL A 617 -20.34 -0.07 11.03
C VAL A 617 -20.53 -1.35 11.83
N LYS A 618 -21.06 -2.37 11.16
CA LYS A 618 -21.24 -3.72 11.69
C LYS A 618 -20.21 -4.68 11.09
N GLY A 619 -19.85 -5.71 11.84
CA GLY A 619 -19.00 -6.81 11.37
C GLY A 619 -19.82 -7.96 10.81
N PRO A 620 -19.18 -8.90 10.09
CA PRO A 620 -19.84 -10.09 9.60
C PRO A 620 -20.07 -11.09 10.74
N ALA A 621 -21.12 -11.90 10.64
CA ALA A 621 -21.52 -12.79 11.73
C ALA A 621 -20.53 -13.94 11.98
N TRP A 622 -19.88 -14.44 10.92
CA TRP A 622 -19.01 -15.63 10.97
C TRP A 622 -17.82 -15.48 11.91
N THR A 623 -17.36 -14.24 12.20
CA THR A 623 -16.20 -14.05 13.10
C THR A 623 -16.49 -14.60 14.48
N ARG A 624 -17.74 -14.48 14.95
CA ARG A 624 -18.19 -14.95 16.26
C ARG A 624 -18.11 -16.46 16.42
N ASP A 625 -18.22 -17.19 15.31
CA ASP A 625 -18.22 -18.64 15.28
C ASP A 625 -16.79 -19.23 15.23
N VAL A 626 -15.78 -18.37 15.05
CA VAL A 626 -14.38 -18.81 14.97
C VAL A 626 -13.83 -19.18 16.35
N PRO A 627 -13.41 -20.44 16.56
CA PRO A 627 -12.95 -20.92 17.86
C PRO A 627 -11.57 -20.33 18.25
N PRO A 628 -11.22 -20.39 19.53
CA PRO A 628 -9.86 -20.07 19.99
C PRO A 628 -8.83 -21.02 19.38
N ILE A 629 -7.57 -20.55 19.27
CA ILE A 629 -6.49 -21.36 18.68
C ILE A 629 -6.29 -22.64 19.52
N PRO A 630 -6.31 -23.84 18.90
CA PRO A 630 -6.07 -25.09 19.59
C PRO A 630 -4.58 -25.25 19.95
N ARG A 631 -4.31 -25.90 21.08
CA ARG A 631 -2.95 -26.10 21.61
C ARG A 631 -2.02 -26.81 20.62
N GLU A 632 -2.55 -27.80 19.90
CA GLU A 632 -1.80 -28.60 18.93
C GLU A 632 -1.21 -27.76 17.80
N SER A 633 -1.93 -26.71 17.37
CA SER A 633 -1.45 -25.80 16.31
C SER A 633 -0.32 -24.89 16.76
N LEU A 634 -0.20 -24.64 18.07
CA LEU A 634 0.89 -23.84 18.65
C LEU A 634 2.18 -24.64 18.83
N ALA A 635 2.10 -25.97 18.90
CA ALA A 635 3.25 -26.84 19.20
C ALA A 635 4.39 -26.74 18.18
N CYS A 636 4.08 -26.35 16.94
CA CYS A 636 5.06 -26.23 15.86
C CYS A 636 5.68 -24.83 15.75
N LEU A 637 5.24 -23.86 16.56
CA LEU A 637 5.79 -22.52 16.58
C LEU A 637 7.04 -22.44 17.48
N PRO A 638 7.95 -21.48 17.24
CA PRO A 638 9.08 -21.26 18.13
C PRO A 638 8.62 -20.92 19.57
N PRO A 639 9.29 -21.46 20.60
CA PRO A 639 8.84 -21.35 22.00
C PRO A 639 8.75 -19.91 22.51
N GLU A 640 9.51 -18.97 21.92
CA GLU A 640 9.45 -17.55 22.27
C GLU A 640 8.10 -16.88 21.94
N PHE A 641 7.32 -17.45 20.99
CA PHE A 641 5.99 -16.95 20.61
C PHE A 641 4.85 -17.72 21.28
N VAL A 642 5.14 -18.68 22.15
CA VAL A 642 4.14 -19.52 22.80
C VAL A 642 4.26 -19.42 24.31
N ARG A 643 3.20 -18.95 24.98
CA ARG A 643 3.14 -18.88 26.45
C ARG A 643 2.27 -20.01 26.99
N ASN A 644 2.83 -20.77 27.94
CA ASN A 644 2.16 -21.87 28.64
C ASN A 644 1.53 -22.91 27.69
N GLU A 645 2.06 -23.08 26.49
CA GLU A 645 1.55 -24.00 25.44
C GLU A 645 0.09 -23.75 25.00
N CYS A 646 -0.50 -22.64 25.42
CA CYS A 646 -1.92 -22.35 25.22
C CYS A 646 -2.17 -21.01 24.54
N GLN A 647 -1.19 -20.11 24.52
CA GLN A 647 -1.36 -18.75 24.03
C GLN A 647 -0.30 -18.40 23.00
N LEU A 648 -0.73 -17.81 21.88
CA LEU A 648 0.13 -17.18 20.90
C LEU A 648 0.50 -15.77 21.38
N VAL A 649 1.77 -15.52 21.66
CA VAL A 649 2.28 -14.21 22.08
C VAL A 649 2.94 -13.53 20.90
N LEU A 650 2.23 -12.57 20.30
CA LEU A 650 2.80 -11.71 19.25
C LEU A 650 3.40 -10.42 19.84
N GLU A 651 2.95 -10.01 21.02
CA GLU A 651 3.51 -8.91 21.78
C GLU A 651 3.34 -9.16 23.29
N GLU A 652 4.43 -9.17 24.07
CA GLU A 652 4.43 -9.67 25.45
C GLU A 652 3.48 -8.94 26.40
N LYS A 653 3.24 -7.65 26.14
CA LYS A 653 2.39 -6.74 26.93
C LYS A 653 1.06 -6.43 26.24
N GLY A 654 0.59 -7.35 25.40
CA GLY A 654 -0.70 -7.24 24.72
C GLY A 654 -1.87 -7.15 25.68
N ILE A 655 -2.77 -6.19 25.48
CA ILE A 655 -3.96 -5.96 26.32
C ILE A 655 -5.30 -6.09 25.58
N SER A 656 -5.32 -6.49 24.30
CA SER A 656 -6.59 -6.61 23.56
C SER A 656 -7.44 -7.78 24.07
N GLU A 657 -8.66 -7.48 24.50
CA GLU A 657 -9.65 -8.48 24.97
C GLU A 657 -10.16 -9.37 23.83
N LEU A 658 -10.38 -8.80 22.63
CA LEU A 658 -10.87 -9.54 21.47
C LEU A 658 -9.89 -10.60 20.98
N PHE A 659 -8.59 -10.29 21.02
CA PHE A 659 -7.54 -11.26 20.72
C PHE A 659 -7.36 -12.27 21.86
N ALA A 660 -7.49 -11.85 23.12
CA ALA A 660 -7.38 -12.73 24.28
C ALA A 660 -8.45 -13.84 24.27
N GLN A 661 -9.67 -13.55 23.81
CA GLN A 661 -10.75 -14.55 23.65
C GLN A 661 -10.36 -15.72 22.74
N ARG A 662 -9.43 -15.50 21.80
CA ARG A 662 -8.93 -16.52 20.87
C ARG A 662 -7.54 -17.03 21.21
N ASN A 663 -7.10 -16.85 22.45
CA ASN A 663 -5.77 -17.23 22.97
C ASN A 663 -4.60 -16.49 22.30
N ILE A 664 -4.79 -15.23 21.90
CA ILE A 664 -3.73 -14.41 21.29
C ILE A 664 -3.41 -13.22 22.19
N VAL A 665 -2.12 -13.00 22.46
CA VAL A 665 -1.61 -11.85 23.25
C VAL A 665 -0.92 -10.88 22.31
N THR A 666 -1.55 -9.72 22.09
CA THR A 666 -1.07 -8.68 21.16
C THR A 666 -1.69 -7.31 21.48
N ASN A 667 -1.14 -6.24 20.92
CA ASN A 667 -1.77 -4.91 20.90
C ASN A 667 -2.29 -4.56 19.51
N VAL A 668 -3.31 -3.71 19.49
CA VAL A 668 -4.03 -3.31 18.27
C VAL A 668 -3.92 -1.82 17.97
N GLY A 669 -3.06 -1.08 18.69
CA GLY A 669 -2.94 0.38 18.58
C GLY A 669 -2.69 0.89 17.17
N TRP A 670 -1.98 0.12 16.34
CA TRP A 670 -1.72 0.45 14.93
C TRP A 670 -2.98 0.45 14.03
N LEU A 671 -4.08 -0.18 14.44
CA LEU A 671 -5.36 -0.07 13.73
C LEU A 671 -6.04 1.30 13.97
N TYR A 672 -5.68 1.96 15.07
CA TYR A 672 -6.22 3.25 15.52
C TYR A 672 -5.33 4.44 15.10
N THR A 673 -4.39 4.27 14.17
CA THR A 673 -3.56 5.38 13.65
C THR A 673 -4.28 6.15 12.55
N ILE A 674 -4.29 7.49 12.62
CA ILE A 674 -4.93 8.39 11.64
C ILE A 674 -3.88 9.18 10.87
#